data_AF-A0A8T6EGK9-F1
#
_entry.id   AF-A0A8T6EGK9-F1
#
_cell.length_a   1.000
_cell.length_b   1.000
_cell.length_c   1.000
_cell.angle_alpha   90.00
_cell.angle_beta   90.00
_cell.angle_gamma   90.00
#
_symmetry.space_group_name_H-M   'P 1'
#
loop_
_entity.id
_entity.type
_entity.pdbx_description
1 polymer ?
#
loop_
_entity_poly.entity_id
_entity_poly.type
_entity_poly.pdbx_seq_one_letter_code
_entity_poly.pdbx_strand_id
1 'polypeptide(L)'
;MWSYRYSDLRSMQSLFSRALILLAGLLVGVLGVTGVLVLLSDSGTSVGSQSSSDSQQTVSRRERDAVGNTISMDSVTSDSVPSDLNELIFPKLAFDRTASILSWVNVLSEDQILNWLKQSIEPTWDVAKAHRYELQSALLQKLSITSPEKAFEFAWSADDELHASGVFDIAAFDPTWLEDEQREGMASIVFLAWASADLETAVAHLKGMGAGAAAYYLPVVLSAHADLNLNRQREIAKELGNESYAFSHYFQNLTQGTVKNPKETWYEIVDLANREGMQEMTGDALSRVAVAWVEKEGKSVFDEILSSISQDSQYGPALADIFGALSTDEPAKIFDYLLENLGIQAYDVIERSDIVFNWARNDPRGLLSKAESLPASRFRRNTITSAVYRWADHNPRQILDSLELIPQEHREYASVAAIRQLTRKSPADAAKYVLQVENYESQLELATTLVREWSYRDANAAKNWVFNIPESNLLRPALTRPLAYALVNTDPRAAFQLALEQPISEQGSSSSPTWAFESSILSRIAFQDIDLAVELLPQIRDVGTSKVQAYTTIGNSLIENGETQRAVNLSSHLSEEQQVLFYQGISPIWAMQDTRGFLKALEEFPTEEIKSSVALSVHFVNKLTNTFSAEEFAGIEEYISKEDKEKLEQIKDIDIFDASEEEQEKLEELFPGQW
;
A
#
# COMPACT_ATOMS: atom_id res chain seq x y z
N MET A 1 5.35 18.75 -10.21
CA MET A 1 5.47 18.15 -8.85
C MET A 1 4.17 17.50 -8.34
N TRP A 2 3.12 17.41 -9.16
CA TRP A 2 1.78 16.95 -8.76
C TRP A 2 1.44 15.47 -9.08
N SER A 3 2.28 14.75 -9.83
CA SER A 3 1.99 13.37 -10.24
C SER A 3 2.44 12.28 -9.25
N TYR A 4 3.21 12.61 -8.20
CA TYR A 4 3.92 11.61 -7.39
C TYR A 4 3.31 11.28 -6.01
N ARG A 5 2.26 12.00 -5.55
CA ARG A 5 1.71 11.79 -4.18
C ARG A 5 0.33 11.14 -4.12
N TYR A 6 -0.34 10.92 -5.24
CA TYR A 6 -1.68 10.31 -5.28
C TYR A 6 -1.65 8.77 -5.28
N SER A 7 -0.50 8.14 -5.60
CA SER A 7 -0.34 6.68 -5.64
C SER A 7 -0.20 6.01 -4.27
N ASP A 8 0.39 6.71 -3.28
CA ASP A 8 0.81 6.09 -2.00
C ASP A 8 -0.30 6.04 -0.94
N LEU A 9 -1.37 6.84 -1.07
CA LEU A 9 -2.50 6.82 -0.13
C LEU A 9 -3.55 5.75 -0.51
N ARG A 10 -3.72 5.45 -1.81
CA ARG A 10 -4.58 4.33 -2.27
C ARG A 10 -3.99 2.96 -1.94
N SER A 11 -2.66 2.83 -1.89
CA SER A 11 -2.00 1.55 -1.60
C SER A 11 -2.12 1.13 -0.12
N MET A 12 -2.17 2.08 0.82
CA MET A 12 -2.31 1.76 2.26
C MET A 12 -3.74 1.38 2.66
N GLN A 13 -4.77 2.01 2.09
CA GLN A 13 -6.17 1.61 2.32
C GLN A 13 -6.50 0.25 1.69
N SER A 14 -5.89 -0.10 0.55
CA SER A 14 -6.07 -1.40 -0.08
C SER A 14 -5.42 -2.53 0.72
N LEU A 15 -4.24 -2.31 1.32
CA LEU A 15 -3.54 -3.30 2.14
C LEU A 15 -4.28 -3.66 3.43
N PHE A 16 -4.89 -2.67 4.11
CA PHE A 16 -5.67 -2.93 5.32
C PHE A 16 -6.97 -3.69 5.03
N SER A 17 -7.62 -3.39 3.90
CA SER A 17 -8.83 -4.08 3.45
C SER A 17 -8.51 -5.52 3.01
N ARG A 18 -7.40 -5.72 2.29
CA ARG A 18 -6.88 -7.04 1.87
C ARG A 18 -6.55 -7.94 3.07
N ALA A 19 -5.95 -7.39 4.13
CA ALA A 19 -5.62 -8.17 5.33
C ALA A 19 -6.88 -8.63 6.10
N LEU A 20 -7.92 -7.80 6.19
CA LEU A 20 -9.16 -8.14 6.88
C LEU A 20 -10.00 -9.19 6.12
N ILE A 21 -10.00 -9.11 4.78
CA ILE A 21 -10.72 -10.04 3.89
C ILE A 21 -10.01 -11.40 3.81
N LEU A 22 -8.67 -11.43 3.76
CA LEU A 22 -7.90 -12.68 3.83
C LEU A 22 -8.09 -13.43 5.15
N LEU A 23 -8.20 -12.72 6.28
CA LEU A 23 -8.52 -13.32 7.59
C LEU A 23 -9.95 -13.89 7.64
N ALA A 24 -10.92 -13.24 6.99
CA ALA A 24 -12.29 -13.75 6.87
C ALA A 24 -12.37 -14.96 5.92
N GLY A 25 -11.64 -14.94 4.81
CA GLY A 25 -11.54 -16.05 3.85
C GLY A 25 -10.86 -17.30 4.42
N LEU A 26 -9.83 -17.14 5.24
CA LEU A 26 -9.20 -18.25 5.97
C LEU A 26 -10.14 -18.87 7.02
N LEU A 27 -10.95 -18.07 7.71
CA LEU A 27 -11.95 -18.55 8.66
C LEU A 27 -13.09 -19.32 7.98
N VAL A 28 -13.51 -18.90 6.79
CA VAL A 28 -14.50 -19.61 5.96
C VAL A 28 -13.90 -20.85 5.29
N GLY A 29 -12.62 -20.81 4.89
CA GLY A 29 -11.89 -21.97 4.35
C GLY A 29 -11.71 -23.09 5.37
N VAL A 30 -11.39 -22.77 6.63
CA VAL A 30 -11.30 -23.75 7.73
C VAL A 30 -12.66 -24.39 8.01
N LEU A 31 -13.76 -23.63 7.92
CA LEU A 31 -15.12 -24.17 8.03
C LEU A 31 -15.52 -25.00 6.80
N GLY A 32 -15.07 -24.62 5.60
CA GLY A 32 -15.30 -25.31 4.33
C GLY A 32 -14.62 -26.68 4.22
N VAL A 33 -13.40 -26.84 4.76
CA VAL A 33 -12.72 -28.15 4.85
C VAL A 33 -13.53 -29.14 5.70
N THR A 34 -14.16 -28.68 6.78
CA THR A 34 -15.12 -29.48 7.57
C THR A 34 -16.39 -29.84 6.77
N GLY A 35 -16.87 -28.96 5.89
CA GLY A 35 -18.04 -29.21 5.04
C GLY A 35 -17.80 -30.23 3.92
N VAL A 36 -16.61 -30.20 3.30
CA VAL A 36 -16.20 -31.18 2.26
C VAL A 36 -16.10 -32.59 2.84
N LEU A 37 -15.56 -32.73 4.06
CA LEU A 37 -15.50 -34.02 4.76
C LEU A 37 -16.89 -34.60 5.09
N VAL A 38 -17.89 -33.74 5.35
CA VAL A 38 -19.28 -34.17 5.59
C VAL A 38 -19.94 -34.63 4.29
N LEU A 39 -19.73 -33.92 3.17
CA LEU A 39 -20.31 -34.26 1.86
C LEU A 39 -19.76 -35.57 1.26
N LEU A 40 -18.49 -35.89 1.53
CA LEU A 40 -17.88 -37.16 1.07
C LEU A 40 -18.24 -38.35 1.96
N SER A 41 -18.59 -38.12 3.24
CA SER A 41 -18.88 -39.19 4.21
C SER A 41 -20.20 -39.95 3.96
N ASP A 42 -21.11 -39.42 3.15
CA ASP A 42 -22.42 -40.03 2.87
C ASP A 42 -22.41 -41.02 1.69
N SER A 43 -21.22 -41.32 1.14
CA SER A 43 -21.00 -42.38 0.16
C SER A 43 -20.46 -43.66 0.81
N GLY A 44 -21.20 -44.19 1.78
CA GLY A 44 -21.17 -45.60 2.18
C GLY A 44 -19.87 -46.16 2.77
N THR A 45 -19.73 -46.10 4.10
CA THR A 45 -19.50 -47.30 4.94
C THR A 45 -19.63 -46.91 6.42
N SER A 46 -20.56 -47.56 7.12
CA SER A 46 -20.70 -47.41 8.57
C SER A 46 -19.48 -48.00 9.28
N VAL A 47 -18.70 -47.17 9.97
CA VAL A 47 -17.84 -47.62 11.07
C VAL A 47 -18.06 -46.66 12.23
N GLY A 48 -18.76 -47.15 13.26
CA GLY A 48 -18.97 -46.40 14.48
C GLY A 48 -17.68 -46.28 15.29
N SER A 49 -17.52 -45.14 15.96
CA SER A 49 -16.80 -45.10 17.23
C SER A 49 -17.39 -44.01 18.13
N GLN A 50 -17.81 -44.45 19.32
CA GLN A 50 -18.24 -43.62 20.43
C GLN A 50 -17.03 -42.95 21.11
N SER A 51 -17.25 -41.74 21.63
CA SER A 51 -16.71 -41.12 22.87
C SER A 51 -16.44 -39.63 22.61
N SER A 52 -16.68 -38.69 23.50
CA SER A 52 -17.28 -38.67 24.84
C SER A 52 -17.66 -37.22 25.13
N SER A 53 -18.81 -37.05 25.76
CA SER A 53 -19.34 -35.82 26.34
C SER A 53 -18.43 -35.21 27.40
N ASP A 54 -18.29 -33.89 27.38
CA ASP A 54 -18.15 -32.93 28.50
C ASP A 54 -17.54 -31.67 27.86
N SER A 55 -18.19 -30.51 27.73
CA SER A 55 -18.95 -29.77 28.72
C SER A 55 -19.73 -28.63 28.03
N GLN A 56 -21.05 -28.75 27.95
CA GLN A 56 -21.95 -27.60 27.78
C GLN A 56 -23.02 -27.66 28.87
N GLN A 57 -22.81 -26.95 29.97
CA GLN A 57 -23.87 -26.57 30.88
C GLN A 57 -23.55 -25.20 31.48
N THR A 58 -24.06 -24.15 30.85
CA THR A 58 -24.76 -23.03 31.51
C THR A 58 -25.38 -22.15 30.43
N VAL A 59 -26.58 -22.50 29.97
CA VAL A 59 -27.49 -21.48 29.42
C VAL A 59 -28.84 -21.64 30.12
N SER A 60 -29.30 -20.51 30.64
CA SER A 60 -30.30 -20.43 31.69
C SER A 60 -31.73 -20.68 31.19
N ARG A 61 -32.55 -21.17 32.12
CA ARG A 61 -33.94 -21.65 32.02
C ARG A 61 -34.99 -20.67 31.44
N ARG A 62 -34.58 -19.51 30.91
CA ARG A 62 -35.46 -18.54 30.23
C ARG A 62 -35.54 -18.72 28.71
N GLU A 63 -34.64 -19.48 28.10
CA GLU A 63 -34.65 -19.74 26.65
C GLU A 63 -35.54 -20.91 26.23
N ARG A 64 -35.94 -21.77 27.17
CA ARG A 64 -36.79 -22.94 26.90
C ARG A 64 -38.25 -22.62 26.63
N ASP A 65 -38.73 -21.44 26.99
CA ASP A 65 -40.13 -21.04 26.81
C ASP A 65 -40.36 -20.22 25.54
N ALA A 66 -39.33 -20.03 24.71
CA ALA A 66 -39.42 -19.40 23.38
C ALA A 66 -39.29 -20.41 22.23
N VAL A 67 -39.57 -21.69 22.51
CA VAL A 67 -39.79 -22.71 21.48
C VAL A 67 -41.17 -22.48 20.86
N GLY A 68 -41.18 -21.82 19.70
CA GLY A 68 -42.30 -21.80 18.79
C GLY A 68 -41.78 -21.97 17.37
N ASN A 69 -41.90 -23.21 16.86
CA ASN A 69 -41.57 -23.69 15.50
C ASN A 69 -40.09 -23.90 15.15
N THR A 70 -39.56 -25.04 15.59
CA THR A 70 -38.45 -25.74 14.92
C THR A 70 -38.99 -26.51 13.70
N ILE A 71 -38.44 -26.27 12.51
CA ILE A 71 -38.62 -27.18 11.37
C ILE A 71 -37.65 -28.35 11.58
N SER A 72 -38.16 -29.58 11.54
CA SER A 72 -37.39 -30.81 11.70
C SER A 72 -36.63 -31.15 10.41
N MET A 73 -35.38 -31.62 10.54
CA MET A 73 -34.50 -32.05 9.44
C MET A 73 -35.03 -33.25 8.62
N ASP A 74 -36.12 -33.90 9.03
CA ASP A 74 -36.70 -35.07 8.33
C ASP A 74 -37.76 -34.72 7.27
N SER A 75 -37.98 -33.44 6.94
CA SER A 75 -39.10 -33.03 6.07
C SER A 75 -38.74 -32.14 4.88
N VAL A 76 -37.51 -32.16 4.37
CA VAL A 76 -37.14 -31.43 3.14
C VAL A 76 -37.22 -32.39 1.95
N THR A 77 -38.41 -32.50 1.34
CA THR A 77 -38.58 -33.11 0.00
C THR A 77 -38.45 -32.03 -1.08
N SER A 78 -38.33 -32.40 -2.36
CA SER A 78 -38.19 -31.47 -3.50
C SER A 78 -39.28 -30.39 -3.60
N ASP A 79 -40.35 -30.48 -2.81
CA ASP A 79 -41.49 -29.56 -2.78
C ASP A 79 -41.40 -28.50 -1.66
N SER A 80 -40.41 -28.56 -0.77
CA SER A 80 -40.18 -27.55 0.29
C SER A 80 -39.17 -26.49 -0.14
N VAL A 81 -39.24 -26.05 -1.40
CA VAL A 81 -38.41 -24.97 -1.93
C VAL A 81 -38.94 -23.65 -1.35
N PRO A 82 -38.17 -22.89 -0.54
CA PRO A 82 -38.60 -21.58 -0.08
C PRO A 82 -38.88 -20.69 -1.29
N SER A 83 -40.05 -20.04 -1.31
CA SER A 83 -40.43 -19.13 -2.39
C SER A 83 -39.62 -17.82 -2.39
N ASP A 84 -38.93 -17.52 -1.29
CA ASP A 84 -38.08 -16.35 -1.11
C ASP A 84 -36.78 -16.72 -0.39
N LEU A 85 -35.64 -16.43 -1.05
CA LEU A 85 -34.29 -16.63 -0.51
C LEU A 85 -34.02 -15.81 0.76
N ASN A 86 -34.73 -14.70 0.96
CA ASN A 86 -34.60 -13.88 2.17
C ASN A 86 -34.98 -14.64 3.45
N GLU A 87 -35.83 -15.67 3.35
CA GLU A 87 -36.20 -16.53 4.48
C GLU A 87 -35.03 -17.39 4.99
N LEU A 88 -34.05 -17.71 4.11
CA LEU A 88 -32.82 -18.44 4.46
C LEU A 88 -31.72 -17.52 5.00
N ILE A 89 -31.74 -16.23 4.67
CA ILE A 89 -30.70 -15.24 5.02
C ILE A 89 -30.84 -14.73 6.46
N PHE A 90 -32.03 -14.84 7.08
CA PHE A 90 -32.33 -14.30 8.42
C PHE A 90 -32.81 -15.29 9.52
N PRO A 91 -32.34 -16.55 9.64
CA PRO A 91 -32.64 -17.36 10.83
C PRO A 91 -31.82 -16.92 12.05
N LYS A 92 -32.43 -17.01 13.24
CA LYS A 92 -31.96 -16.49 14.54
C LYS A 92 -30.73 -17.18 15.16
N LEU A 93 -30.17 -18.23 14.55
CA LEU A 93 -28.96 -18.95 15.03
C LEU A 93 -28.08 -19.39 13.86
N ALA A 94 -26.77 -19.14 13.93
CA ALA A 94 -25.81 -19.42 12.86
C ALA A 94 -25.42 -20.91 12.72
N PHE A 95 -25.44 -21.69 13.81
CA PHE A 95 -24.95 -23.08 13.81
C PHE A 95 -25.88 -24.09 13.09
N ASP A 96 -27.20 -23.89 13.10
CA ASP A 96 -28.14 -24.77 12.37
C ASP A 96 -28.22 -24.41 10.87
N ARG A 97 -27.71 -23.23 10.49
CA ARG A 97 -27.86 -22.65 9.15
C ARG A 97 -27.01 -23.37 8.10
N THR A 98 -25.70 -23.51 8.33
CA THR A 98 -24.79 -24.10 7.33
C THR A 98 -25.17 -25.55 7.02
N ALA A 99 -25.53 -26.34 8.03
CA ALA A 99 -26.00 -27.72 7.83
C ALA A 99 -27.33 -27.78 7.06
N SER A 100 -28.26 -26.84 7.33
CA SER A 100 -29.53 -26.75 6.61
C SER A 100 -29.34 -26.32 5.15
N ILE A 101 -28.44 -25.36 4.89
CA ILE A 101 -28.06 -24.94 3.54
C ILE A 101 -27.45 -26.12 2.78
N LEU A 102 -26.47 -26.82 3.37
CA LEU A 102 -25.82 -27.97 2.71
C LEU A 102 -26.81 -29.11 2.45
N SER A 103 -27.70 -29.42 3.41
CA SER A 103 -28.76 -30.43 3.24
C SER A 103 -29.75 -30.05 2.13
N TRP A 104 -30.12 -28.78 2.05
CA TRP A 104 -31.03 -28.28 1.01
C TRP A 104 -30.36 -28.29 -0.36
N VAL A 105 -29.16 -27.72 -0.49
CA VAL A 105 -28.35 -27.76 -1.71
C VAL A 105 -28.15 -29.21 -2.17
N ASN A 106 -28.05 -30.14 -1.22
CA ASN A 106 -27.83 -31.54 -1.55
C ASN A 106 -28.95 -32.22 -2.33
N VAL A 107 -30.19 -31.74 -2.18
CA VAL A 107 -31.37 -32.32 -2.84
C VAL A 107 -31.79 -31.57 -4.11
N LEU A 108 -31.10 -30.48 -4.46
CA LEU A 108 -31.38 -29.71 -5.67
C LEU A 108 -30.84 -30.40 -6.92
N SER A 109 -31.58 -30.31 -8.03
CA SER A 109 -31.08 -30.68 -9.35
C SER A 109 -30.14 -29.61 -9.92
N GLU A 110 -29.34 -29.98 -10.91
CA GLU A 110 -28.42 -29.06 -11.60
C GLU A 110 -29.14 -27.81 -12.15
N ASP A 111 -30.28 -27.98 -12.82
CA ASP A 111 -31.07 -26.88 -13.37
C ASP A 111 -31.59 -25.94 -12.28
N GLN A 112 -31.97 -26.49 -11.12
CA GLN A 112 -32.42 -25.70 -9.98
C GLN A 112 -31.25 -24.88 -9.40
N ILE A 113 -30.06 -25.49 -9.26
CA ILE A 113 -28.86 -24.80 -8.78
C ILE A 113 -28.49 -23.65 -9.71
N LEU A 114 -28.45 -23.88 -11.03
CA LEU A 114 -28.15 -22.85 -12.03
C LEU A 114 -29.18 -21.71 -12.01
N ASN A 115 -30.46 -22.04 -11.85
CA ASN A 115 -31.52 -21.04 -11.75
C ASN A 115 -31.36 -20.18 -10.49
N TRP A 116 -30.98 -20.78 -9.36
CA TRP A 116 -30.73 -20.05 -8.11
C TRP A 116 -29.50 -19.17 -8.18
N LEU A 117 -28.43 -19.65 -8.80
CA LEU A 117 -27.20 -18.89 -9.01
C LEU A 117 -27.46 -17.63 -9.88
N LYS A 118 -28.33 -17.72 -10.89
CA LYS A 118 -28.69 -16.61 -11.80
C LYS A 118 -29.56 -15.51 -11.20
N GLN A 119 -30.21 -15.73 -10.05
CA GLN A 119 -31.09 -14.71 -9.48
C GLN A 119 -30.26 -13.56 -8.89
N SER A 120 -30.37 -12.37 -9.50
CA SER A 120 -29.82 -11.14 -8.91
C SER A 120 -30.65 -10.76 -7.68
N ILE A 121 -29.98 -10.71 -6.53
CA ILE A 121 -30.53 -10.23 -5.27
C ILE A 121 -29.83 -8.90 -5.05
N GLU A 122 -30.47 -7.80 -5.39
CA GLU A 122 -29.93 -6.46 -5.10
C GLU A 122 -29.78 -6.29 -3.57
N PRO A 123 -28.59 -5.94 -3.05
CA PRO A 123 -28.42 -5.79 -1.61
C PRO A 123 -28.73 -4.36 -1.16
N THR A 124 -29.44 -4.26 -0.04
CA THR A 124 -29.34 -3.10 0.85
C THR A 124 -28.67 -3.59 2.15
N TRP A 125 -27.47 -3.08 2.46
CA TRP A 125 -26.67 -3.27 3.70
C TRP A 125 -25.75 -4.51 3.85
N ASP A 126 -24.60 -4.32 4.53
CA ASP A 126 -23.41 -5.22 4.59
C ASP A 126 -23.62 -6.65 5.15
N VAL A 127 -24.60 -6.87 6.06
CA VAL A 127 -24.82 -8.19 6.69
C VAL A 127 -25.48 -9.19 5.72
N ALA A 128 -26.31 -8.71 4.80
CA ALA A 128 -26.95 -9.54 3.77
C ALA A 128 -25.92 -10.08 2.74
N LYS A 129 -24.82 -9.35 2.55
CA LYS A 129 -23.75 -9.69 1.61
C LYS A 129 -22.97 -10.93 2.04
N ALA A 130 -22.61 -11.05 3.33
CA ALA A 130 -21.88 -12.21 3.85
C ALA A 130 -22.69 -13.52 3.76
N HIS A 131 -23.99 -13.47 4.09
CA HIS A 131 -24.87 -14.64 4.04
C HIS A 131 -25.16 -15.10 2.60
N ARG A 132 -25.15 -14.16 1.65
CA ARG A 132 -25.28 -14.47 0.23
C ARG A 132 -24.08 -15.27 -0.28
N TYR A 133 -22.87 -14.88 0.11
CA TYR A 133 -21.66 -15.62 -0.26
C TYR A 133 -21.68 -17.05 0.29
N GLU A 134 -22.14 -17.26 1.52
CA GLU A 134 -22.22 -18.61 2.10
C GLU A 134 -23.13 -19.54 1.28
N LEU A 135 -24.30 -19.05 0.86
CA LEU A 135 -25.23 -19.80 0.04
C LEU A 135 -24.73 -20.03 -1.39
N GLN A 136 -24.19 -18.98 -2.03
CA GLN A 136 -23.59 -19.08 -3.36
C GLN A 136 -22.41 -20.05 -3.37
N SER A 137 -21.57 -20.02 -2.32
CA SER A 137 -20.46 -20.96 -2.16
C SER A 137 -20.93 -22.39 -2.06
N ALA A 138 -21.98 -22.68 -1.27
CA ALA A 138 -22.53 -24.02 -1.13
C ALA A 138 -23.14 -24.55 -2.44
N LEU A 139 -23.90 -23.72 -3.15
CA LEU A 139 -24.47 -24.04 -4.47
C LEU A 139 -23.38 -24.30 -5.51
N LEU A 140 -22.33 -23.47 -5.53
CA LEU A 140 -21.19 -23.64 -6.43
C LEU A 140 -20.42 -24.92 -6.11
N GLN A 141 -20.10 -25.21 -4.85
CA GLN A 141 -19.41 -26.45 -4.47
C GLN A 141 -20.14 -27.70 -4.97
N LYS A 142 -21.46 -27.75 -4.79
CA LYS A 142 -22.31 -28.86 -5.27
C LYS A 142 -22.24 -28.96 -6.79
N LEU A 143 -22.38 -27.84 -7.49
CA LEU A 143 -22.31 -27.78 -8.95
C LEU A 143 -20.91 -28.14 -9.47
N SER A 144 -19.84 -27.79 -8.76
CA SER A 144 -18.46 -28.09 -9.13
C SER A 144 -18.14 -29.57 -9.13
N ILE A 145 -18.83 -30.36 -8.30
CA ILE A 145 -18.66 -31.81 -8.25
C ILE A 145 -19.39 -32.49 -9.41
N THR A 146 -20.57 -31.99 -9.81
CA THR A 146 -21.40 -32.64 -10.84
C THR A 146 -21.15 -32.11 -12.25
N SER A 147 -20.95 -30.79 -12.38
CA SER A 147 -20.84 -30.05 -13.64
C SER A 147 -19.83 -28.90 -13.49
N PRO A 148 -18.54 -29.21 -13.27
CA PRO A 148 -17.49 -28.25 -12.94
C PRO A 148 -17.31 -27.11 -13.95
N GLU A 149 -17.39 -27.41 -15.25
CA GLU A 149 -17.26 -26.41 -16.31
C GLU A 149 -18.38 -25.35 -16.21
N LYS A 150 -19.62 -25.76 -15.92
CA LYS A 150 -20.74 -24.83 -15.74
C LYS A 150 -20.63 -24.03 -14.44
N ALA A 151 -20.10 -24.64 -13.38
CA ALA A 151 -19.82 -23.95 -12.14
C ALA A 151 -18.74 -22.88 -12.34
N PHE A 152 -17.70 -23.22 -13.11
CA PHE A 152 -16.62 -22.30 -13.46
C PHE A 152 -17.13 -21.17 -14.35
N GLU A 153 -17.87 -21.49 -15.42
CA GLU A 153 -18.53 -20.50 -16.28
C GLU A 153 -19.33 -19.51 -15.45
N PHE A 154 -20.17 -19.97 -14.52
CA PHE A 154 -20.92 -19.08 -13.64
C PHE A 154 -20.02 -18.23 -12.72
N ALA A 155 -19.02 -18.83 -12.09
CA ALA A 155 -18.11 -18.13 -11.19
C ALA A 155 -17.26 -17.08 -11.91
N TRP A 156 -16.98 -17.30 -13.19
CA TRP A 156 -16.15 -16.44 -14.03
C TRP A 156 -16.98 -15.41 -14.84
N SER A 157 -18.23 -15.74 -15.21
CA SER A 157 -19.11 -14.92 -16.05
C SER A 157 -19.93 -13.88 -15.29
N ALA A 158 -19.49 -13.45 -14.11
CA ALA A 158 -20.24 -12.47 -13.32
C ALA A 158 -20.03 -11.02 -13.79
N ASP A 159 -20.03 -10.76 -15.10
CA ASP A 159 -21.04 -9.91 -15.75
C ASP A 159 -20.93 -10.02 -17.28
N ASP A 160 -22.00 -10.48 -17.96
CA ASP A 160 -22.34 -10.05 -19.32
C ASP A 160 -23.71 -10.60 -19.76
N GLU A 161 -24.76 -9.96 -19.24
CA GLU A 161 -25.99 -9.73 -20.02
C GLU A 161 -25.76 -8.76 -21.21
N LEU A 162 -24.50 -8.61 -21.66
CA LEU A 162 -24.09 -8.12 -22.97
C LEU A 162 -23.22 -9.14 -23.75
N HIS A 163 -23.28 -10.45 -23.44
CA HIS A 163 -22.82 -11.54 -24.32
C HIS A 163 -23.69 -11.69 -25.60
N ALA A 164 -24.02 -10.59 -26.27
CA ALA A 164 -24.66 -10.59 -27.57
C ALA A 164 -23.61 -10.78 -28.67
N SER A 165 -23.14 -12.01 -28.86
CA SER A 165 -22.72 -12.63 -30.14
C SER A 165 -21.59 -13.62 -29.89
N GLY A 166 -21.87 -14.90 -30.14
CA GLY A 166 -20.89 -15.96 -29.96
C GLY A 166 -19.63 -15.80 -30.80
N VAL A 167 -18.63 -16.59 -30.41
CA VAL A 167 -17.28 -16.79 -30.97
C VAL A 167 -16.18 -16.10 -30.16
N PHE A 168 -15.53 -16.94 -29.34
CA PHE A 168 -14.22 -16.84 -28.68
C PHE A 168 -13.24 -15.77 -29.19
N ASP A 169 -12.64 -15.03 -28.25
CA ASP A 169 -11.20 -14.75 -28.25
C ASP A 169 -10.70 -14.53 -26.79
N ILE A 170 -9.74 -15.36 -26.34
CA ILE A 170 -9.16 -15.34 -24.98
C ILE A 170 -7.93 -14.40 -24.92
N ALA A 171 -7.62 -13.67 -25.99
CA ALA A 171 -6.35 -12.95 -26.15
C ALA A 171 -6.32 -11.46 -25.75
N ALA A 172 -7.42 -10.85 -25.28
CA ALA A 172 -7.45 -9.41 -24.98
C ALA A 172 -7.70 -9.16 -23.48
N PHE A 173 -6.62 -8.93 -22.73
CA PHE A 173 -6.63 -8.77 -21.27
C PHE A 173 -6.13 -7.37 -20.87
N ASP A 174 -6.95 -6.61 -20.13
CA ASP A 174 -6.54 -5.42 -19.34
C ASP A 174 -7.39 -5.35 -18.05
N PRO A 175 -6.82 -5.46 -16.83
CA PRO A 175 -7.57 -5.60 -15.58
C PRO A 175 -7.56 -4.33 -14.70
N THR A 176 -8.73 -3.76 -14.38
CA THR A 176 -8.84 -2.71 -13.34
C THR A 176 -10.04 -2.83 -12.37
N TRP A 177 -9.90 -3.71 -11.38
CA TRP A 177 -10.05 -3.55 -9.90
C TRP A 177 -11.32 -2.92 -9.26
N LEU A 178 -12.31 -3.79 -8.96
CA LEU A 178 -13.01 -3.92 -7.65
C LEU A 178 -14.02 -5.10 -7.65
N GLU A 179 -14.44 -5.58 -8.82
CA GLU A 179 -15.29 -6.77 -9.00
C GLU A 179 -14.51 -8.10 -9.01
N ASP A 180 -13.19 -8.05 -9.26
CA ASP A 180 -12.34 -9.24 -9.44
C ASP A 180 -12.18 -10.09 -8.17
N GLU A 181 -12.12 -9.51 -6.96
CA GLU A 181 -11.87 -10.26 -5.72
C GLU A 181 -12.98 -11.30 -5.41
N GLN A 182 -14.22 -11.04 -5.83
CA GLN A 182 -15.34 -11.97 -5.62
C GLN A 182 -15.36 -13.09 -6.65
N ARG A 183 -15.08 -12.75 -7.92
CA ARG A 183 -14.95 -13.73 -9.03
C ARG A 183 -13.80 -14.70 -8.75
N GLU A 184 -12.66 -14.16 -8.31
CA GLU A 184 -11.50 -14.95 -7.92
C GLU A 184 -11.77 -15.86 -6.71
N GLY A 185 -12.51 -15.37 -5.71
CA GLY A 185 -12.94 -16.16 -4.57
C GLY A 185 -13.89 -17.31 -4.94
N MET A 186 -14.87 -17.07 -5.82
CA MET A 186 -15.81 -18.09 -6.30
C MET A 186 -15.12 -19.13 -7.19
N ALA A 187 -14.25 -18.71 -8.10
CA ALA A 187 -13.47 -19.62 -8.93
C ALA A 187 -12.53 -20.50 -8.11
N SER A 188 -11.96 -19.98 -7.01
CA SER A 188 -11.16 -20.78 -6.07
C SER A 188 -11.98 -21.91 -5.42
N ILE A 189 -13.23 -21.62 -5.05
CA ILE A 189 -14.15 -22.63 -4.49
C ILE A 189 -14.44 -23.73 -5.53
N VAL A 190 -14.64 -23.33 -6.79
CA VAL A 190 -14.87 -24.27 -7.89
C VAL A 190 -13.66 -25.16 -8.11
N PHE A 191 -12.47 -24.59 -8.23
CA PHE A 191 -11.24 -25.37 -8.45
C PHE A 191 -10.89 -26.29 -7.27
N LEU A 192 -11.14 -25.86 -6.02
CA LEU A 192 -10.93 -26.72 -4.86
C LEU A 192 -11.83 -27.96 -4.90
N ALA A 193 -13.14 -27.75 -5.13
CA ALA A 193 -14.12 -28.84 -5.18
C ALA A 193 -13.90 -29.74 -6.40
N TRP A 194 -13.61 -29.15 -7.56
CA TRP A 194 -13.30 -29.87 -8.79
C TRP A 194 -12.03 -30.72 -8.62
N ALA A 195 -10.92 -30.12 -8.19
CA ALA A 195 -9.67 -30.85 -8.00
C ALA A 195 -9.80 -31.95 -6.95
N SER A 196 -10.60 -31.74 -5.89
CA SER A 196 -10.88 -32.76 -4.87
C SER A 196 -11.61 -33.98 -5.45
N ALA A 197 -12.49 -33.78 -6.44
CA ALA A 197 -13.25 -34.84 -7.08
C ALA A 197 -12.47 -35.50 -8.24
N ASP A 198 -11.83 -34.70 -9.08
CA ASP A 198 -11.05 -35.12 -10.25
C ASP A 198 -9.94 -34.11 -10.54
N LEU A 199 -8.74 -34.43 -10.04
CA LEU A 199 -7.56 -33.59 -10.17
C LEU A 199 -7.10 -33.40 -11.62
N GLU A 200 -7.15 -34.46 -12.43
CA GLU A 200 -6.59 -34.43 -13.79
C GLU A 200 -7.42 -33.54 -14.72
N THR A 201 -8.75 -33.61 -14.61
CA THR A 201 -9.63 -32.74 -15.40
C THR A 201 -9.56 -31.28 -14.95
N ALA A 202 -9.44 -31.01 -13.64
CA ALA A 202 -9.24 -29.66 -13.12
C ALA A 202 -7.92 -29.04 -13.61
N VAL A 203 -6.82 -29.81 -13.58
CA VAL A 203 -5.51 -29.37 -14.11
C VAL A 203 -5.56 -29.16 -15.62
N ALA A 204 -6.20 -30.06 -16.37
CA ALA A 204 -6.36 -29.92 -17.82
C ALA A 204 -7.16 -28.66 -18.19
N HIS A 205 -8.23 -28.35 -17.44
CA HIS A 205 -9.02 -27.14 -17.64
C HIS A 205 -8.20 -25.89 -17.31
N LEU A 206 -7.52 -25.89 -16.16
CA LEU A 206 -6.68 -24.78 -15.71
C LEU A 206 -5.55 -24.47 -16.70
N LYS A 207 -4.99 -25.52 -17.34
CA LYS A 207 -4.01 -25.37 -18.43
C LYS A 207 -4.57 -24.61 -19.63
N GLY A 208 -5.84 -24.85 -19.96
CA GLY A 208 -6.54 -24.20 -21.07
C GLY A 208 -6.81 -22.71 -20.84
N MET A 209 -6.78 -22.25 -19.58
CA MET A 209 -7.05 -20.85 -19.21
C MET A 209 -5.84 -19.91 -19.37
N GLY A 210 -4.65 -20.44 -19.64
CA GLY A 210 -3.42 -19.67 -19.78
C GLY A 210 -2.64 -19.48 -18.47
N ALA A 211 -1.38 -19.05 -18.61
CA ALA A 211 -0.39 -19.11 -17.54
C ALA A 211 -0.73 -18.24 -16.31
N GLY A 212 -1.41 -17.10 -16.49
CA GLY A 212 -1.80 -16.21 -15.40
C GLY A 212 -2.82 -16.84 -14.45
N ALA A 213 -3.91 -17.38 -15.01
CA ALA A 213 -4.92 -18.08 -14.21
C ALA A 213 -4.35 -19.37 -13.61
N ALA A 214 -3.56 -20.10 -14.38
CA ALA A 214 -2.89 -21.31 -13.89
C ALA A 214 -1.99 -21.04 -12.69
N ALA A 215 -1.26 -19.91 -12.70
CA ALA A 215 -0.44 -19.53 -11.56
C ALA A 215 -1.26 -19.17 -10.32
N TYR A 216 -2.42 -18.53 -10.50
CA TYR A 216 -3.29 -18.10 -9.41
C TYR A 216 -3.99 -19.26 -8.70
N TYR A 217 -4.55 -20.22 -9.45
CA TYR A 217 -5.35 -21.34 -8.87
C TYR A 217 -4.54 -22.59 -8.53
N LEU A 218 -3.27 -22.69 -8.96
CA LEU A 218 -2.41 -23.83 -8.66
C LEU A 218 -2.30 -24.16 -7.15
N PRO A 219 -2.13 -23.20 -6.22
CA PRO A 219 -2.12 -23.51 -4.78
C PRO A 219 -3.43 -24.15 -4.30
N VAL A 220 -4.56 -23.68 -4.83
CA VAL A 220 -5.90 -24.19 -4.50
C VAL A 220 -6.04 -25.62 -4.99
N VAL A 221 -5.66 -25.90 -6.24
CA VAL A 221 -5.70 -27.24 -6.84
C VAL A 221 -4.80 -28.23 -6.09
N LEU A 222 -3.58 -27.84 -5.71
CA LEU A 222 -2.68 -28.71 -4.94
C LEU A 222 -3.17 -28.94 -3.51
N SER A 223 -3.82 -27.95 -2.89
CA SER A 223 -4.37 -28.09 -1.54
C SER A 223 -5.52 -29.09 -1.44
N ALA A 224 -6.17 -29.40 -2.57
CA ALA A 224 -7.25 -30.38 -2.64
C ALA A 224 -6.81 -31.81 -2.27
N HIS A 225 -5.52 -32.13 -2.48
CA HIS A 225 -4.94 -33.44 -2.19
C HIS A 225 -3.65 -33.30 -1.39
N ALA A 226 -3.81 -33.19 -0.07
CA ALA A 226 -2.68 -33.07 0.86
C ALA A 226 -1.74 -34.29 0.87
N ASP A 227 -2.16 -35.41 0.28
CA ASP A 227 -1.40 -36.67 0.13
C ASP A 227 -0.60 -36.78 -1.18
N LEU A 228 -0.73 -35.81 -2.10
CA LEU A 228 0.08 -35.77 -3.32
C LEU A 228 1.56 -35.77 -2.97
N ASN A 229 2.30 -36.75 -3.52
CA ASN A 229 3.75 -36.74 -3.39
C ASN A 229 4.38 -35.54 -4.12
N LEU A 230 5.55 -35.12 -3.66
CA LEU A 230 6.23 -33.90 -4.14
C LEU A 230 6.56 -33.93 -5.64
N ASN A 231 6.85 -35.11 -6.19
CA ASN A 231 7.11 -35.26 -7.62
C ASN A 231 5.85 -34.96 -8.44
N ARG A 232 4.69 -35.43 -7.99
CA ARG A 232 3.41 -35.17 -8.68
C ARG A 232 2.99 -33.71 -8.58
N GLN A 233 3.16 -33.06 -7.42
CA GLN A 233 2.89 -31.62 -7.29
C GLN A 233 3.75 -30.79 -8.26
N ARG A 234 5.03 -31.17 -8.40
CA ARG A 234 5.96 -30.53 -9.34
C ARG A 234 5.55 -30.76 -10.80
N GLU A 235 5.17 -31.98 -11.18
CA GLU A 235 4.68 -32.30 -12.52
C GLU A 235 3.47 -31.44 -12.90
N ILE A 236 2.47 -31.33 -12.02
CA ILE A 236 1.27 -30.52 -12.23
C ILE A 236 1.63 -29.05 -12.44
N ALA A 237 2.47 -28.49 -11.58
CA ALA A 237 2.91 -27.09 -11.69
C ALA A 237 3.68 -26.83 -13.00
N LYS A 238 4.49 -27.80 -13.46
CA LYS A 238 5.18 -27.73 -14.76
C LYS A 238 4.22 -27.86 -15.94
N GLU A 239 3.24 -28.77 -15.87
CA GLU A 239 2.20 -28.93 -16.89
C GLU A 239 1.39 -27.65 -17.11
N LEU A 240 1.25 -26.85 -16.06
CA LEU A 240 0.57 -25.55 -16.02
C LEU A 240 1.46 -24.35 -16.39
N GLY A 241 2.73 -24.57 -16.71
CA GLY A 241 3.66 -23.49 -17.05
C GLY A 241 4.07 -22.61 -15.87
N ASN A 242 3.86 -23.08 -14.62
CA ASN A 242 4.27 -22.39 -13.40
C ASN A 242 5.41 -23.14 -12.70
N GLU A 243 6.52 -23.27 -13.42
CA GLU A 243 7.72 -23.96 -12.94
C GLU A 243 8.27 -23.31 -11.67
N SER A 244 8.28 -21.97 -11.60
CA SER A 244 8.70 -21.18 -10.44
C SER A 244 7.98 -21.62 -9.15
N TYR A 245 6.66 -21.73 -9.18
CA TYR A 245 5.90 -22.20 -8.03
C TYR A 245 6.22 -23.67 -7.67
N ALA A 246 6.37 -24.53 -8.69
CA ALA A 246 6.75 -25.94 -8.52
C ALA A 246 8.03 -26.08 -7.69
N PHE A 247 9.05 -25.29 -8.04
CA PHE A 247 10.35 -25.31 -7.38
C PHE A 247 10.29 -24.73 -5.97
N SER A 248 9.63 -23.58 -5.79
CA SER A 248 9.48 -22.98 -4.46
C SER A 248 8.80 -23.92 -3.47
N HIS A 249 7.68 -24.56 -3.86
CA HIS A 249 6.99 -25.53 -3.01
C HIS A 249 7.78 -26.82 -2.78
N TYR A 250 8.46 -27.34 -3.81
CA TYR A 250 9.32 -28.52 -3.67
C TYR A 250 10.43 -28.28 -2.65
N PHE A 251 11.13 -27.15 -2.75
CA PHE A 251 12.20 -26.76 -1.84
C PHE A 251 11.70 -26.52 -0.41
N GLN A 252 10.54 -25.89 -0.25
CA GLN A 252 9.90 -25.74 1.06
C GLN A 252 9.62 -27.12 1.69
N ASN A 253 9.03 -28.05 0.95
CA ASN A 253 8.71 -29.37 1.49
C ASN A 253 9.95 -30.23 1.77
N LEU A 254 11.01 -30.12 0.97
CA LEU A 254 12.31 -30.75 1.27
C LEU A 254 12.91 -30.25 2.59
N THR A 255 12.60 -29.02 2.97
CA THR A 255 13.12 -28.36 4.18
C THR A 255 12.09 -28.26 5.32
N GLN A 256 10.91 -28.87 5.16
CA GLN A 256 9.91 -28.97 6.22
C GLN A 256 10.35 -30.01 7.27
N GLY A 257 10.59 -29.55 8.49
CA GLY A 257 11.05 -30.35 9.63
C GLY A 257 12.58 -30.35 9.80
N THR A 258 13.11 -31.17 10.72
CA THR A 258 14.56 -31.26 10.93
C THR A 258 15.21 -31.98 9.75
N VAL A 259 16.11 -31.28 9.04
CA VAL A 259 16.89 -31.85 7.93
C VAL A 259 17.79 -32.98 8.46
N LYS A 260 17.39 -34.23 8.22
CA LYS A 260 18.09 -35.42 8.76
C LYS A 260 19.48 -35.61 8.15
N ASN A 261 19.61 -35.35 6.85
CA ASN A 261 20.88 -35.47 6.12
C ASN A 261 21.22 -34.20 5.32
N PRO A 262 21.70 -33.13 6.00
CA PRO A 262 21.87 -31.81 5.38
C PRO A 262 22.75 -31.82 4.13
N LYS A 263 23.85 -32.58 4.15
CA LYS A 263 24.75 -32.69 2.99
C LYS A 263 24.07 -33.28 1.76
N GLU A 264 23.31 -34.36 1.93
CA GLU A 264 22.61 -35.00 0.81
C GLU A 264 21.52 -34.08 0.25
N THR A 265 20.72 -33.48 1.13
CA THR A 265 19.68 -32.51 0.75
C THR A 265 20.27 -31.28 0.06
N TRP A 266 21.44 -30.81 0.49
CA TRP A 266 22.16 -29.70 -0.15
C TRP A 266 22.45 -29.99 -1.62
N TYR A 267 23.10 -31.13 -1.89
CA TYR A 267 23.44 -31.50 -3.27
C TYR A 267 22.22 -31.84 -4.11
N GLU A 268 21.15 -32.36 -3.52
CA GLU A 268 19.87 -32.56 -4.22
C GLU A 268 19.30 -31.22 -4.72
N ILE A 269 19.28 -30.20 -3.85
CA ILE A 269 18.78 -28.87 -4.21
C ILE A 269 19.66 -28.23 -5.29
N VAL A 270 20.98 -28.25 -5.12
CA VAL A 270 21.93 -27.65 -6.08
C VAL A 270 21.88 -28.35 -7.45
N ASP A 271 21.85 -29.68 -7.48
CA ASP A 271 21.75 -30.43 -8.74
C ASP A 271 20.42 -30.16 -9.46
N LEU A 272 19.32 -30.09 -8.72
CA LEU A 272 18.02 -29.75 -9.30
C LEU A 272 18.00 -28.33 -9.86
N ALA A 273 18.49 -27.36 -9.09
CA ALA A 273 18.53 -25.96 -9.50
C ALA A 273 19.40 -25.76 -10.75
N ASN A 274 20.54 -26.43 -10.84
CA ASN A 274 21.43 -26.36 -12.00
C ASN A 274 20.82 -27.00 -13.26
N ARG A 275 20.12 -28.12 -13.12
CA ARG A 275 19.48 -28.80 -14.27
C ARG A 275 18.35 -27.98 -14.88
N GLU A 276 17.65 -27.21 -14.07
CA GLU A 276 16.42 -26.52 -14.45
C GLU A 276 16.60 -25.00 -14.58
N GLY A 277 17.79 -24.46 -14.25
CA GLY A 277 18.07 -23.02 -14.35
C GLY A 277 17.37 -22.17 -13.29
N MET A 278 17.23 -22.70 -12.06
CA MET A 278 16.41 -22.11 -10.99
C MET A 278 17.24 -21.66 -9.76
N GLN A 279 18.52 -21.36 -9.96
CA GLN A 279 19.47 -21.01 -8.89
C GLN A 279 18.99 -19.86 -8.00
N GLU A 280 18.40 -18.81 -8.58
CA GLU A 280 17.93 -17.63 -7.84
C GLU A 280 16.80 -17.95 -6.84
N MET A 281 16.09 -19.06 -7.02
CA MET A 281 14.95 -19.46 -6.19
C MET A 281 15.33 -20.33 -4.99
N THR A 282 16.61 -20.65 -4.83
CA THR A 282 17.07 -21.63 -3.84
C THR A 282 17.41 -21.05 -2.48
N GLY A 283 17.38 -19.71 -2.32
CA GLY A 283 17.97 -19.01 -1.18
C GLY A 283 17.45 -19.46 0.19
N ASP A 284 16.13 -19.44 0.42
CA ASP A 284 15.53 -19.88 1.70
C ASP A 284 15.85 -21.35 2.02
N ALA A 285 15.73 -22.24 1.03
CA ALA A 285 15.93 -23.66 1.25
C ALA A 285 17.39 -24.02 1.48
N LEU A 286 18.32 -23.48 0.68
CA LEU A 286 19.75 -23.66 0.90
C LEU A 286 20.19 -23.04 2.23
N SER A 287 19.62 -21.90 2.64
CA SER A 287 19.91 -21.30 3.95
C SER A 287 19.49 -22.23 5.10
N ARG A 288 18.27 -22.79 5.08
CA ARG A 288 17.81 -23.76 6.09
C ARG A 288 18.71 -25.00 6.17
N VAL A 289 19.07 -25.55 5.01
CA VAL A 289 19.93 -26.73 4.92
C VAL A 289 21.35 -26.41 5.40
N ALA A 290 21.89 -25.26 5.03
CA ALA A 290 23.21 -24.81 5.48
C ALA A 290 23.26 -24.63 7.00
N VAL A 291 22.25 -24.01 7.60
CA VAL A 291 22.14 -23.88 9.07
C VAL A 291 22.14 -25.27 9.72
N ALA A 292 21.29 -26.18 9.26
CA ALA A 292 21.24 -27.55 9.80
C ALA A 292 22.55 -28.32 9.60
N TRP A 293 23.26 -28.10 8.49
CA TRP A 293 24.54 -28.72 8.23
C TRP A 293 25.62 -28.21 9.18
N VAL A 294 25.67 -26.89 9.40
CA VAL A 294 26.62 -26.25 10.31
C VAL A 294 26.31 -26.60 11.77
N GLU A 295 25.05 -26.74 12.15
CA GLU A 295 24.66 -27.23 13.48
C GLU A 295 25.15 -28.66 13.73
N LYS A 296 25.10 -29.52 12.71
CA LYS A 296 25.47 -30.94 12.80
C LYS A 296 26.97 -31.18 12.77
N GLU A 297 27.69 -30.49 11.88
CA GLU A 297 29.10 -30.76 11.56
C GLU A 297 30.04 -29.61 11.94
N GLY A 298 29.50 -28.49 12.42
CA GLY A 298 30.26 -27.30 12.76
C GLY A 298 30.70 -26.50 11.54
N LYS A 299 31.56 -25.50 11.77
CA LYS A 299 31.99 -24.54 10.74
C LYS A 299 32.95 -25.10 9.69
N SER A 300 33.40 -26.35 9.84
CA SER A 300 34.29 -26.99 8.85
C SER A 300 33.64 -27.15 7.48
N VAL A 301 32.32 -27.04 7.39
CA VAL A 301 31.57 -27.21 6.13
C VAL A 301 31.44 -25.92 5.32
N PHE A 302 31.87 -24.77 5.84
CA PHE A 302 31.73 -23.48 5.14
C PHE A 302 32.40 -23.48 3.76
N ASP A 303 33.61 -24.03 3.67
CA ASP A 303 34.35 -24.08 2.40
C ASP A 303 33.64 -24.98 1.37
N GLU A 304 33.02 -26.07 1.83
CA GLU A 304 32.26 -26.98 0.97
C GLU A 304 30.97 -26.31 0.47
N ILE A 305 30.23 -25.65 1.37
CA ILE A 305 29.05 -24.84 1.02
C ILE A 305 29.43 -23.77 0.00
N LEU A 306 30.43 -22.94 0.32
CA LEU A 306 30.83 -21.81 -0.51
C LEU A 306 31.35 -22.27 -1.88
N SER A 307 32.27 -23.24 -1.92
CA SER A 307 32.85 -23.69 -3.18
C SER A 307 31.85 -24.43 -4.08
N SER A 308 30.80 -25.03 -3.51
CA SER A 308 29.79 -25.76 -4.29
C SER A 308 28.90 -24.88 -5.17
N ILE A 309 28.69 -23.61 -4.80
CA ILE A 309 27.76 -22.71 -5.52
C ILE A 309 28.36 -21.35 -5.92
N SER A 310 29.50 -20.92 -5.36
CA SER A 310 30.05 -19.58 -5.61
C SER A 310 30.59 -19.33 -7.02
N GLN A 311 30.81 -20.38 -7.82
CA GLN A 311 31.30 -20.23 -9.20
C GLN A 311 30.20 -19.74 -10.16
N ASP A 312 28.92 -19.95 -9.81
CA ASP A 312 27.78 -19.48 -10.58
C ASP A 312 27.18 -18.24 -9.91
N SER A 313 27.27 -17.10 -10.59
CA SER A 313 26.80 -15.81 -10.07
C SER A 313 25.31 -15.78 -9.74
N GLN A 314 24.51 -16.71 -10.30
CA GLN A 314 23.08 -16.80 -10.02
C GLN A 314 22.79 -17.27 -8.58
N TYR A 315 23.77 -17.83 -7.87
CA TYR A 315 23.64 -18.16 -6.45
C TYR A 315 23.98 -16.99 -5.51
N GLY A 316 24.25 -15.79 -6.03
CA GLY A 316 24.50 -14.59 -5.21
C GLY A 316 23.43 -14.35 -4.12
N PRO A 317 22.12 -14.39 -4.46
CA PRO A 317 21.05 -14.30 -3.47
C PRO A 317 21.10 -15.41 -2.42
N ALA A 318 21.30 -16.66 -2.84
CA ALA A 318 21.38 -17.79 -1.92
C ALA A 318 22.57 -17.68 -0.95
N LEU A 319 23.74 -17.23 -1.42
CA LEU A 319 24.89 -16.96 -0.57
C LEU A 319 24.58 -15.89 0.48
N ALA A 320 23.83 -14.85 0.11
CA ALA A 320 23.43 -13.80 1.05
C ALA A 320 22.50 -14.34 2.13
N ASP A 321 21.51 -15.18 1.77
CA ASP A 321 20.58 -15.80 2.71
C ASP A 321 21.27 -16.79 3.66
N ILE A 322 22.19 -17.61 3.14
CA ILE A 322 22.96 -18.59 3.91
C ILE A 322 23.84 -17.89 4.94
N PHE A 323 24.73 -17.00 4.49
CA PHE A 323 25.68 -16.36 5.37
C PHE A 323 25.03 -15.28 6.24
N GLY A 324 23.91 -14.71 5.81
CA GLY A 324 23.02 -13.91 6.64
C GLY A 324 22.52 -14.70 7.85
N ALA A 325 21.93 -15.88 7.63
CA ALA A 325 21.43 -16.72 8.73
C ALA A 325 22.56 -17.18 9.68
N LEU A 326 23.70 -17.61 9.12
CA LEU A 326 24.87 -18.05 9.89
C LEU A 326 25.58 -16.92 10.66
N SER A 327 25.29 -15.66 10.34
CA SER A 327 25.92 -14.50 11.00
C SER A 327 25.30 -14.12 12.35
N THR A 328 24.22 -14.77 12.76
CA THR A 328 23.49 -14.43 13.99
C THR A 328 24.38 -14.40 15.24
N ASP A 329 25.31 -15.37 15.35
CA ASP A 329 26.19 -15.51 16.53
C ASP A 329 27.55 -14.81 16.35
N GLU A 330 28.18 -14.95 15.18
CA GLU A 330 29.55 -14.48 14.93
C GLU A 330 29.67 -13.66 13.63
N PRO A 331 28.96 -12.54 13.51
CA PRO A 331 28.84 -11.80 12.25
C PRO A 331 30.18 -11.23 11.76
N ALA A 332 31.08 -10.83 12.68
CA ALA A 332 32.41 -10.38 12.34
C ALA A 332 33.24 -11.45 11.63
N LYS A 333 33.19 -12.70 12.11
CA LYS A 333 33.95 -13.80 11.52
C LYS A 333 33.36 -14.22 10.17
N ILE A 334 32.04 -14.19 10.01
CA ILE A 334 31.39 -14.45 8.72
C ILE A 334 31.75 -13.36 7.70
N PHE A 335 31.75 -12.10 8.12
CA PHE A 335 32.16 -10.98 7.28
C PHE A 335 33.61 -11.15 6.80
N ASP A 336 34.54 -11.46 7.71
CA ASP A 336 35.94 -11.69 7.38
C ASP A 336 36.11 -12.92 6.48
N TYR A 337 35.43 -14.02 6.78
CA TYR A 337 35.44 -15.24 5.99
C TYR A 337 35.03 -14.98 4.53
N LEU A 338 33.95 -14.23 4.30
CA LEU A 338 33.51 -13.92 2.94
C LEU A 338 34.51 -13.04 2.21
N LEU A 339 35.09 -12.03 2.87
CA LEU A 339 36.10 -11.17 2.25
C LEU A 339 37.37 -11.95 1.87
N GLU A 340 37.81 -12.88 2.72
CA GLU A 340 38.99 -13.71 2.46
C GLU A 340 38.79 -14.67 1.28
N ASN A 341 37.58 -15.25 1.13
CA ASN A 341 37.32 -16.28 0.14
C ASN A 341 36.76 -15.76 -1.20
N LEU A 342 36.02 -14.64 -1.20
CA LEU A 342 35.40 -14.07 -2.41
C LEU A 342 36.02 -12.73 -2.84
N GLY A 343 36.87 -12.12 -2.00
CA GLY A 343 37.45 -10.82 -2.28
C GLY A 343 36.37 -9.75 -2.50
N ILE A 344 36.45 -9.04 -3.64
CA ILE A 344 35.49 -7.97 -3.97
C ILE A 344 34.07 -8.50 -4.17
N GLN A 345 33.90 -9.76 -4.62
CA GLN A 345 32.56 -10.34 -4.85
C GLN A 345 31.76 -10.49 -3.54
N ALA A 346 32.43 -10.58 -2.39
CA ALA A 346 31.75 -10.60 -1.10
C ALA A 346 30.98 -9.32 -0.79
N TYR A 347 31.30 -8.17 -1.41
CA TYR A 347 30.59 -6.93 -1.13
C TYR A 347 29.09 -7.05 -1.48
N ASP A 348 28.75 -7.65 -2.61
CA ASP A 348 27.36 -7.85 -3.02
C ASP A 348 26.63 -8.83 -2.09
N VAL A 349 27.27 -9.96 -1.76
CA VAL A 349 26.73 -10.95 -0.81
C VAL A 349 26.46 -10.31 0.56
N ILE A 350 27.43 -9.54 1.07
CA ILE A 350 27.32 -8.90 2.37
C ILE A 350 26.25 -7.80 2.35
N GLU A 351 26.17 -6.95 1.31
CA GLU A 351 25.15 -5.90 1.22
C GLU A 351 23.72 -6.45 1.15
N ARG A 352 23.53 -7.63 0.54
CA ARG A 352 22.22 -8.29 0.43
C ARG A 352 21.85 -9.11 1.66
N SER A 353 22.82 -9.42 2.52
CA SER A 353 22.64 -10.26 3.71
C SER A 353 22.34 -9.45 4.98
N ASP A 354 21.93 -10.15 6.03
CA ASP A 354 21.78 -9.59 7.37
C ASP A 354 23.12 -9.46 8.15
N ILE A 355 24.28 -9.78 7.57
CA ILE A 355 25.57 -9.78 8.28
C ILE A 355 25.89 -8.41 8.88
N VAL A 356 25.81 -7.34 8.06
CA VAL A 356 26.09 -5.97 8.51
C VAL A 356 25.10 -5.56 9.59
N PHE A 357 23.83 -5.94 9.45
CA PHE A 357 22.80 -5.65 10.43
C PHE A 357 23.06 -6.36 11.77
N ASN A 358 23.34 -7.67 11.74
CA ASN A 358 23.61 -8.49 12.91
C ASN A 358 24.90 -8.03 13.62
N TRP A 359 25.95 -7.69 12.87
CA TRP A 359 27.16 -7.12 13.46
C TRP A 359 26.86 -5.77 14.12
N ALA A 360 26.24 -4.85 13.39
CA ALA A 360 25.95 -3.50 13.88
C ALA A 360 25.05 -3.52 15.13
N ARG A 361 24.17 -4.52 15.26
CA ARG A 361 23.32 -4.71 16.44
C ARG A 361 24.12 -5.12 17.68
N ASN A 362 25.09 -6.01 17.52
CA ASN A 362 25.84 -6.59 18.65
C ASN A 362 27.10 -5.78 19.00
N ASP A 363 27.82 -5.29 18.00
CA ASP A 363 29.07 -4.53 18.15
C ASP A 363 29.21 -3.49 17.01
N PRO A 364 28.49 -2.36 17.09
CA PRO A 364 28.57 -1.32 16.07
C PRO A 364 29.95 -0.65 16.00
N ARG A 365 30.72 -0.67 17.10
CA ARG A 365 32.08 -0.09 17.13
C ARG A 365 33.07 -0.96 16.38
N GLY A 366 33.02 -2.28 16.60
CA GLY A 366 33.82 -3.24 15.85
C GLY A 366 33.49 -3.17 14.35
N LEU A 367 32.21 -3.08 14.00
CA LEU A 367 31.81 -2.91 12.60
C LEU A 367 32.32 -1.58 12.01
N LEU A 368 32.24 -0.47 12.75
CA LEU A 368 32.76 0.83 12.29
C LEU A 368 34.28 0.74 12.03
N SER A 369 35.03 0.19 12.98
CA SER A 369 36.48 -0.02 12.84
C SER A 369 36.82 -0.91 11.64
N LYS A 370 36.06 -2.00 11.43
CA LYS A 370 36.21 -2.84 10.25
C LYS A 370 35.91 -2.06 8.97
N ALA A 371 34.81 -1.31 8.93
CA ALA A 371 34.40 -0.56 7.75
C ALA A 371 35.44 0.50 7.36
N GLU A 372 36.09 1.15 8.33
CA GLU A 372 37.19 2.08 8.09
C GLU A 372 38.43 1.42 7.48
N SER A 373 38.70 0.16 7.82
CA SER A 373 39.80 -0.60 7.23
C SER A 373 39.56 -1.00 5.76
N LEU A 374 38.32 -0.91 5.28
CA LEU A 374 37.96 -1.25 3.91
C LEU A 374 38.47 -0.18 2.92
N PRO A 375 38.82 -0.57 1.68
CA PRO A 375 39.10 0.38 0.62
C PRO A 375 37.93 1.37 0.41
N ALA A 376 38.27 2.62 0.08
CA ALA A 376 37.28 3.66 -0.24
C ALA A 376 36.36 3.18 -1.36
N SER A 377 35.08 3.00 -1.05
CA SER A 377 34.08 2.39 -1.93
C SER A 377 32.66 2.75 -1.47
N ARG A 378 31.65 2.52 -2.32
CA ARG A 378 30.24 2.61 -1.91
C ARG A 378 29.94 1.66 -0.74
N PHE A 379 30.45 0.44 -0.82
CA PHE A 379 30.32 -0.58 0.21
C PHE A 379 30.79 -0.07 1.58
N ARG A 380 32.01 0.48 1.66
CA ARG A 380 32.53 1.09 2.90
C ARG A 380 31.57 2.15 3.47
N ARG A 381 31.09 3.08 2.65
CA ARG A 381 30.17 4.15 3.11
C ARG A 381 28.85 3.59 3.64
N ASN A 382 28.29 2.60 2.97
CA ASN A 382 27.04 1.95 3.40
C ASN A 382 27.22 1.20 4.73
N THR A 383 28.33 0.50 4.89
CA THR A 383 28.67 -0.22 6.13
C THR A 383 28.88 0.74 7.30
N ILE A 384 29.61 1.85 7.09
CA ILE A 384 29.76 2.90 8.12
C ILE A 384 28.39 3.49 8.50
N THR A 385 27.57 3.84 7.52
CA THR A 385 26.23 4.41 7.76
C THR A 385 25.36 3.46 8.57
N SER A 386 25.40 2.16 8.26
CA SER A 386 24.66 1.11 8.98
C SER A 386 25.16 0.94 10.41
N ALA A 387 26.47 0.95 10.62
CA ALA A 387 27.09 0.88 11.95
C ALA A 387 26.66 2.08 12.81
N VAL A 388 26.76 3.30 12.27
CA VAL A 388 26.38 4.54 12.93
C VAL A 388 24.90 4.54 13.30
N TYR A 389 24.02 4.16 12.38
CA TYR A 389 22.58 4.10 12.62
C TYR A 389 22.23 3.16 13.79
N ARG A 390 22.78 1.94 13.79
CA ARG A 390 22.49 0.95 14.85
C ARG A 390 23.11 1.33 16.18
N TRP A 391 24.28 1.96 16.18
CA TRP A 391 24.88 2.51 17.38
C TRP A 391 23.98 3.58 18.00
N ALA A 392 23.49 4.52 17.19
CA ALA A 392 22.57 5.56 17.63
C ALA A 392 21.25 4.99 18.16
N ASP A 393 20.72 3.93 17.55
CA ASP A 393 19.48 3.27 17.97
C ASP A 393 19.59 2.67 19.39
N HIS A 394 20.68 1.96 19.67
CA HIS A 394 20.88 1.31 20.96
C HIS A 394 21.38 2.28 22.03
N ASN A 395 22.43 3.05 21.72
CA ASN A 395 23.17 3.88 22.67
C ASN A 395 23.38 5.31 22.15
N PRO A 396 22.31 6.11 21.97
CA PRO A 396 22.40 7.45 21.38
C PRO A 396 23.27 8.41 22.19
N ARG A 397 23.35 8.27 23.52
CA ARG A 397 24.24 9.11 24.33
C ARG A 397 25.71 8.77 24.08
N GLN A 398 26.03 7.48 24.00
CA GLN A 398 27.40 7.03 23.82
C GLN A 398 27.98 7.47 22.47
N ILE A 399 27.18 7.45 21.41
CA ILE A 399 27.63 7.92 20.10
C ILE A 399 27.88 9.44 20.10
N LEU A 400 27.04 10.23 20.79
CA LEU A 400 27.24 11.67 20.97
C LEU A 400 28.50 12.00 21.78
N ASP A 401 28.81 11.18 22.79
CA ASP A 401 30.04 11.30 23.59
C ASP A 401 31.29 10.76 22.83
N SER A 402 31.09 10.04 21.71
CA SER A 402 32.16 9.37 20.94
C SER A 402 32.27 9.89 19.48
N LEU A 403 31.73 11.06 19.16
CA LEU A 403 31.69 11.58 17.78
C LEU A 403 33.08 11.71 17.15
N GLU A 404 34.11 11.96 17.96
CA GLU A 404 35.50 12.05 17.48
C GLU A 404 36.03 10.74 16.90
N LEU A 405 35.48 9.59 17.35
CA LEU A 405 35.82 8.26 16.85
C LEU A 405 35.12 7.93 15.53
N ILE A 406 34.19 8.78 15.07
CA ILE A 406 33.49 8.61 13.81
C ILE A 406 34.21 9.44 12.74
N PRO A 407 34.39 8.92 11.51
CA PRO A 407 34.99 9.69 10.41
C PRO A 407 34.25 11.00 10.20
N GLN A 408 34.98 12.08 9.94
CA GLN A 408 34.44 13.45 9.90
C GLN A 408 33.21 13.57 8.99
N GLU A 409 33.26 12.94 7.82
CA GLU A 409 32.20 12.90 6.82
C GLU A 409 30.89 12.22 7.29
N HIS A 410 30.93 11.48 8.40
CA HIS A 410 29.79 10.76 8.97
C HIS A 410 29.33 11.30 10.34
N ARG A 411 30.04 12.28 10.92
CA ARG A 411 29.72 12.82 12.27
C ARG A 411 28.38 13.54 12.34
N GLU A 412 28.04 14.30 11.30
CA GLU A 412 26.77 15.01 11.21
C GLU A 412 25.60 14.03 11.20
N TYR A 413 25.65 13.04 10.29
CA TYR A 413 24.69 11.94 10.23
C TYR A 413 24.57 11.20 11.57
N ALA A 414 25.69 10.88 12.22
CA ALA A 414 25.72 10.24 13.53
C ALA A 414 25.02 11.08 14.60
N SER A 415 25.30 12.39 14.63
CA SER A 415 24.72 13.33 15.60
C SER A 415 23.22 13.44 15.42
N VAL A 416 22.75 13.58 14.17
CA VAL A 416 21.32 13.64 13.84
C VAL A 416 20.61 12.33 14.21
N ALA A 417 21.17 11.18 13.82
CA ALA A 417 20.61 9.87 14.15
C ALA A 417 20.52 9.67 15.66
N ALA A 418 21.55 10.07 16.40
CA ALA A 418 21.59 9.99 17.85
C ALA A 418 20.57 10.91 18.51
N ILE A 419 20.42 12.15 18.05
CA ILE A 419 19.42 13.08 18.59
C ILE A 419 18.00 12.61 18.31
N ARG A 420 17.72 12.02 17.14
CA ARG A 420 16.40 11.40 16.89
C ARG A 420 16.11 10.33 17.94
N GLN A 421 17.04 9.41 18.16
CA GLN A 421 16.86 8.29 19.07
C GLN A 421 16.87 8.72 20.55
N LEU A 422 17.69 9.70 20.90
CA LEU A 422 17.71 10.28 22.23
C LEU A 422 16.40 11.02 22.51
N THR A 423 15.88 11.79 21.57
CA THR A 423 14.58 12.48 21.72
C THR A 423 13.45 11.48 21.93
N ARG A 424 13.49 10.33 21.25
CA ARG A 424 12.53 9.24 21.45
C ARG A 424 12.63 8.58 22.83
N LYS A 425 13.78 8.59 23.49
CA LYS A 425 13.97 8.00 24.83
C LYS A 425 13.75 9.04 25.94
N SER A 426 14.32 10.22 25.78
CA SER A 426 14.30 11.34 26.73
C SER A 426 14.48 12.67 25.96
N PRO A 427 13.39 13.35 25.57
CA PRO A 427 13.46 14.66 24.94
C PRO A 427 14.22 15.69 25.78
N ALA A 428 14.10 15.61 27.11
CA ALA A 428 14.80 16.50 28.03
C ALA A 428 16.33 16.34 27.97
N ASP A 429 16.84 15.12 27.84
CA ASP A 429 18.29 14.91 27.74
C ASP A 429 18.82 15.26 26.35
N ALA A 430 18.03 15.03 25.29
CA ALA A 430 18.34 15.52 23.95
C ALA A 430 18.43 17.07 23.95
N ALA A 431 17.47 17.73 24.60
CA ALA A 431 17.43 19.19 24.72
C ALA A 431 18.66 19.76 25.46
N LYS A 432 19.05 19.13 26.58
CA LYS A 432 20.27 19.51 27.31
C LYS A 432 21.51 19.38 26.42
N TYR A 433 21.62 18.30 25.66
CA TYR A 433 22.76 18.09 24.77
C TYR A 433 22.81 19.14 23.65
N VAL A 434 21.69 19.38 22.96
CA VAL A 434 21.59 20.38 21.88
C VAL A 434 22.04 21.77 22.35
N LEU A 435 21.62 22.18 23.55
CA LEU A 435 22.00 23.49 24.10
C LEU A 435 23.49 23.60 24.47
N GLN A 436 24.23 22.49 24.54
CA GLN A 436 25.68 22.47 24.80
C GLN A 436 26.53 22.51 23.52
N VAL A 437 25.92 22.34 22.33
CA VAL A 437 26.65 22.37 21.06
C VAL A 437 27.07 23.81 20.75
N GLU A 438 28.39 24.04 20.63
CA GLU A 438 28.97 25.38 20.46
C GLU A 438 28.80 25.94 19.04
N ASN A 439 28.91 25.09 18.01
CA ASN A 439 28.72 25.51 16.62
C ASN A 439 27.23 25.73 16.34
N TYR A 440 26.87 26.96 15.96
CA TYR A 440 25.47 27.34 15.74
C TYR A 440 24.78 26.56 14.62
N GLU A 441 25.47 26.24 13.52
CA GLU A 441 24.87 25.51 12.40
C GLU A 441 24.50 24.08 12.82
N SER A 442 25.45 23.36 13.44
CA SER A 442 25.18 22.03 14.00
C SER A 442 24.13 22.08 15.11
N GLN A 443 24.18 23.11 15.97
CA GLN A 443 23.20 23.29 17.04
C GLN A 443 21.79 23.46 16.46
N LEU A 444 21.63 24.30 15.44
CA LEU A 444 20.35 24.55 14.79
C LEU A 444 19.81 23.30 14.11
N GLU A 445 20.66 22.53 13.43
CA GLU A 445 20.27 21.29 12.77
C GLU A 445 19.75 20.25 13.79
N LEU A 446 20.51 20.03 14.87
CA LEU A 446 20.13 19.09 15.93
C LEU A 446 18.89 19.58 16.69
N ALA A 447 18.77 20.89 16.95
CA ALA A 447 17.58 21.48 17.55
C ALA A 447 16.35 21.31 16.66
N THR A 448 16.48 21.52 15.35
CA THR A 448 15.39 21.33 14.38
C THR A 448 14.95 19.86 14.33
N THR A 449 15.92 18.93 14.37
CA THR A 449 15.65 17.49 14.46
C THR A 449 14.91 17.15 15.75
N LEU A 450 15.37 17.67 16.88
CA LEU A 450 14.73 17.49 18.18
C LEU A 450 13.31 18.03 18.20
N VAL A 451 13.05 19.24 17.72
CA VAL A 451 11.70 19.83 17.67
C VAL A 451 10.77 18.96 16.85
N ARG A 452 11.22 18.47 15.69
CA ARG A 452 10.40 17.61 14.82
C ARG A 452 10.03 16.29 15.49
N GLU A 453 11.00 15.60 16.07
CA GLU A 453 10.79 14.30 16.71
C GLU A 453 9.99 14.43 18.03
N TRP A 454 10.26 15.48 18.81
CA TRP A 454 9.51 15.73 20.04
C TRP A 454 8.07 16.11 19.71
N SER A 455 7.85 17.02 18.75
CA SER A 455 6.51 17.48 18.41
C SER A 455 5.62 16.39 17.84
N TYR A 456 6.20 15.39 17.16
CA TYR A 456 5.45 14.20 16.72
C TYR A 456 4.81 13.43 17.88
N ARG A 457 5.41 13.49 19.08
CA ARG A 457 4.91 12.79 20.28
C ARG A 457 4.15 13.70 21.24
N ASP A 458 4.65 14.91 21.42
CA ASP A 458 4.10 15.92 22.32
C ASP A 458 4.47 17.32 21.83
N ALA A 459 3.63 17.86 20.95
CA ALA A 459 3.81 19.20 20.39
C ALA A 459 3.73 20.30 21.45
N ASN A 460 2.97 20.11 22.52
CA ASN A 460 2.86 21.10 23.60
C ASN A 460 4.13 21.16 24.43
N ALA A 461 4.73 20.02 24.77
CA ALA A 461 6.02 19.98 25.46
C ALA A 461 7.15 20.53 24.59
N ALA A 462 7.18 20.18 23.30
CA ALA A 462 8.14 20.74 22.35
C ALA A 462 8.00 22.26 22.22
N LYS A 463 6.76 22.77 22.11
CA LYS A 463 6.44 24.20 22.14
C LYS A 463 6.97 24.86 23.40
N ASN A 464 6.65 24.32 24.58
CA ASN A 464 7.11 24.85 25.86
C ASN A 464 8.64 24.92 25.93
N TRP A 465 9.34 23.91 25.42
CA TRP A 465 10.80 23.95 25.36
C TRP A 465 11.32 25.07 24.45
N VAL A 466 10.81 25.20 23.22
CA VAL A 466 11.21 26.28 22.29
C VAL A 466 10.96 27.66 22.90
N PHE A 467 9.82 27.86 23.58
CA PHE A 467 9.48 29.15 24.20
C PHE A 467 10.23 29.44 25.51
N ASN A 468 10.78 28.42 26.17
CA ASN A 468 11.67 28.60 27.32
C ASN A 468 13.10 29.00 26.92
N ILE A 469 13.47 28.87 25.64
CA ILE A 469 14.72 29.45 25.13
C ILE A 469 14.59 30.97 25.19
N PRO A 470 15.57 31.72 25.76
CA PRO A 470 15.51 33.18 25.82
C PRO A 470 15.33 33.81 24.44
N GLU A 471 14.53 34.88 24.33
CA GLU A 471 14.29 35.57 23.05
C GLU A 471 15.57 36.11 22.40
N SER A 472 16.58 36.43 23.21
CA SER A 472 17.89 36.87 22.72
C SER A 472 18.72 35.74 22.08
N ASN A 473 18.31 34.47 22.23
CA ASN A 473 18.98 33.33 21.63
C ASN A 473 18.40 33.06 20.23
N LEU A 474 19.27 33.06 19.22
CA LEU A 474 18.91 32.90 17.81
C LEU A 474 18.21 31.57 17.47
N LEU A 475 18.36 30.54 18.31
CA LEU A 475 17.64 29.28 18.14
C LEU A 475 16.12 29.45 18.22
N ARG A 476 15.61 30.28 19.15
CA ARG A 476 14.16 30.42 19.34
C ARG A 476 13.44 30.85 18.05
N PRO A 477 13.82 31.96 17.38
CA PRO A 477 13.18 32.33 16.11
C PRO A 477 13.42 31.29 15.01
N ALA A 478 14.59 30.65 14.95
CA ALA A 478 14.89 29.65 13.92
C ALA A 478 14.06 28.36 14.06
N LEU A 479 13.64 28.02 15.30
CA LEU A 479 12.84 26.83 15.59
C LEU A 479 11.32 27.04 15.47
N THR A 480 10.86 28.29 15.36
CA THR A 480 9.42 28.59 15.24
C THR A 480 8.80 27.96 13.99
N ARG A 481 9.52 27.96 12.86
CA ARG A 481 9.01 27.39 11.61
C ARG A 481 8.86 25.86 11.67
N PRO A 482 9.88 25.08 12.08
CA PRO A 482 9.73 23.64 12.35
C PRO A 482 8.61 23.33 13.35
N LEU A 483 8.49 24.13 14.41
CA LEU A 483 7.47 23.95 15.44
C LEU A 483 6.05 24.16 14.88
N ALA A 484 5.82 25.23 14.12
CA ALA A 484 4.50 25.49 13.53
C ALA A 484 4.07 24.36 12.60
N TYR A 485 4.96 23.86 11.73
CA TYR A 485 4.64 22.72 10.87
C TYR A 485 4.25 21.47 11.66
N ALA A 486 4.86 21.26 12.81
CA ALA A 486 4.52 20.13 13.66
C ALA A 486 3.22 20.34 14.45
N LEU A 487 2.90 21.59 14.81
CA LEU A 487 1.66 21.95 15.50
C LEU A 487 0.43 21.84 14.62
N VAL A 488 0.54 21.86 13.28
CA VAL A 488 -0.62 21.79 12.37
C VAL A 488 -1.60 20.67 12.76
N ASN A 489 -1.09 19.48 13.12
CA ASN A 489 -1.92 18.32 13.40
C ASN A 489 -2.54 18.31 14.81
N THR A 490 -2.02 19.11 15.74
CA THR A 490 -2.36 19.05 17.18
C THR A 490 -3.01 20.34 17.69
N ASP A 491 -2.56 21.48 17.21
CA ASP A 491 -3.08 22.81 17.48
C ASP A 491 -2.89 23.70 16.23
N PRO A 492 -3.74 23.49 15.19
CA PRO A 492 -3.66 24.24 13.93
C PRO A 492 -3.79 25.76 14.12
N ARG A 493 -4.56 26.21 15.12
CA ARG A 493 -4.66 27.64 15.45
C ARG A 493 -3.35 28.20 15.97
N ALA A 494 -2.69 27.50 16.91
CA ALA A 494 -1.38 27.92 17.36
C ALA A 494 -0.33 27.84 16.24
N ALA A 495 -0.38 26.82 15.38
CA ALA A 495 0.51 26.72 14.22
C ALA A 495 0.41 27.97 13.33
N PHE A 496 -0.82 28.40 13.03
CA PHE A 496 -1.06 29.58 12.22
C PHE A 496 -0.65 30.87 12.94
N GLN A 497 -0.95 30.99 14.23
CA GLN A 497 -0.52 32.13 15.05
C GLN A 497 1.01 32.30 15.07
N LEU A 498 1.75 31.20 15.17
CA LEU A 498 3.22 31.23 15.08
C LEU A 498 3.72 31.74 13.73
N ALA A 499 3.00 31.44 12.64
CA ALA A 499 3.34 31.94 11.32
C ALA A 499 3.11 33.46 11.21
N LEU A 500 2.02 33.98 11.79
CA LEU A 500 1.73 35.41 11.86
C LEU A 500 2.76 36.20 12.67
N GLU A 501 3.34 35.59 13.70
CA GLU A 501 4.33 36.21 14.57
C GLU A 501 5.74 36.30 13.95
N GLN A 502 5.98 35.64 12.80
CA GLN A 502 7.27 35.73 12.12
C GLN A 502 7.48 37.11 11.47
N PRO A 503 8.71 37.68 11.53
CA PRO A 503 9.03 38.94 10.86
C PRO A 503 8.83 38.83 9.34
N ILE A 504 8.18 39.82 8.73
CA ILE A 504 8.03 39.87 7.27
C ILE A 504 9.41 40.15 6.65
N SER A 505 10.01 39.12 6.04
CA SER A 505 11.24 39.28 5.24
C SER A 505 10.87 39.58 3.79
N GLU A 506 10.91 40.86 3.38
CA GLU A 506 10.70 41.27 1.97
C GLU A 506 11.92 41.01 1.08
N GLN A 507 13.13 40.92 1.66
CA GLN A 507 14.36 40.73 0.91
C GLN A 507 14.73 39.25 0.79
N GLY A 508 14.68 38.76 -0.45
CA GLY A 508 15.04 37.40 -0.80
C GLY A 508 16.49 37.04 -0.45
N SER A 509 16.64 35.99 0.34
CA SER A 509 17.76 35.06 0.25
C SER A 509 17.24 33.64 0.43
N SER A 510 16.98 32.97 -0.70
CA SER A 510 16.93 31.51 -0.94
C SER A 510 16.25 30.57 0.07
N SER A 511 15.44 31.08 1.00
CA SER A 511 14.63 30.29 1.93
C SER A 511 13.28 30.98 2.08
N SER A 512 12.25 30.36 1.49
CA SER A 512 10.86 30.80 1.29
C SER A 512 10.42 32.08 2.07
N PRO A 513 9.88 33.11 1.38
CA PRO A 513 9.42 34.33 2.04
C PRO A 513 8.35 34.05 3.11
N THR A 514 8.29 34.90 4.14
CA THR A 514 7.47 34.69 5.35
C THR A 514 5.95 34.60 5.06
N TRP A 515 5.45 35.26 4.02
CA TRP A 515 4.06 35.10 3.56
C TRP A 515 3.78 33.71 2.95
N ALA A 516 4.78 33.09 2.31
CA ALA A 516 4.64 31.73 1.78
C ALA A 516 4.52 30.72 2.93
N PHE A 517 5.01 31.08 4.12
CA PHE A 517 4.89 30.26 5.31
C PHE A 517 3.48 30.29 5.91
N GLU A 518 2.82 31.44 6.02
CA GLU A 518 1.40 31.53 6.43
C GLU A 518 0.49 30.72 5.52
N SER A 519 0.62 30.93 4.20
CA SER A 519 -0.12 30.19 3.18
C SER A 519 0.17 28.68 3.26
N SER A 520 1.44 28.28 3.41
CA SER A 520 1.81 26.86 3.58
C SER A 520 1.18 26.21 4.82
N ILE A 521 1.07 26.95 5.93
CA ILE A 521 0.41 26.43 7.13
C ILE A 521 -1.08 26.30 6.88
N LEU A 522 -1.74 27.31 6.31
CA LEU A 522 -3.16 27.25 5.99
C LEU A 522 -3.53 26.16 4.99
N SER A 523 -2.75 25.94 3.93
CA SER A 523 -2.99 24.84 3.00
C SER A 523 -2.91 23.48 3.69
N ARG A 524 -2.03 23.31 4.68
CA ARG A 524 -1.95 22.08 5.46
C ARG A 524 -3.11 21.95 6.45
N ILE A 525 -3.55 23.06 7.05
CA ILE A 525 -4.76 23.08 7.87
C ILE A 525 -5.96 22.69 7.00
N ALA A 526 -6.09 23.23 5.79
CA ALA A 526 -7.20 22.95 4.88
C ALA A 526 -7.33 21.46 4.52
N PHE A 527 -6.20 20.75 4.44
CA PHE A 527 -6.19 19.30 4.22
C PHE A 527 -6.81 18.50 5.39
N GLN A 528 -6.74 19.03 6.62
CA GLN A 528 -7.26 18.36 7.82
C GLN A 528 -8.63 18.90 8.25
N ASP A 529 -8.81 20.22 8.16
CA ASP A 529 -9.95 20.98 8.62
C ASP A 529 -10.12 22.22 7.73
N ILE A 530 -10.88 22.04 6.65
CA ILE A 530 -11.14 23.09 5.67
C ILE A 530 -11.97 24.23 6.26
N ASP A 531 -12.85 23.95 7.22
CA ASP A 531 -13.66 24.96 7.90
C ASP A 531 -12.80 25.90 8.73
N LEU A 532 -11.85 25.35 9.48
CA LEU A 532 -10.88 26.14 10.22
C LEU A 532 -9.97 26.95 9.28
N ALA A 533 -9.53 26.35 8.16
CA ALA A 533 -8.71 27.07 7.19
C ALA A 533 -9.46 28.28 6.61
N VAL A 534 -10.74 28.11 6.25
CA VAL A 534 -11.61 29.21 5.78
C VAL A 534 -11.80 30.28 6.86
N GLU A 535 -11.97 29.89 8.12
CA GLU A 535 -12.10 30.83 9.23
C GLU A 535 -10.82 31.69 9.44
N LEU A 536 -9.64 31.08 9.30
CA LEU A 536 -8.35 31.73 9.52
C LEU A 536 -7.87 32.54 8.30
N LEU A 537 -8.35 32.21 7.11
CA LEU A 537 -7.95 32.81 5.83
C LEU A 537 -7.97 34.36 5.79
N PRO A 538 -8.96 35.08 6.38
CA PRO A 538 -8.97 36.54 6.42
C PRO A 538 -7.86 37.18 7.25
N GLN A 539 -7.17 36.40 8.09
CA GLN A 539 -6.11 36.89 8.98
C GLN A 539 -4.72 36.89 8.33
N ILE A 540 -4.55 36.28 7.14
CA ILE A 540 -3.29 36.32 6.40
C ILE A 540 -2.87 37.77 6.17
N ARG A 541 -1.58 38.06 6.37
CA ARG A 541 -1.03 39.39 6.12
C ARG A 541 -0.99 39.66 4.61
N ASP A 542 -1.59 40.76 4.18
CA ASP A 542 -1.74 41.13 2.78
C ASP A 542 -0.41 41.65 2.20
N VAL A 543 0.43 40.73 1.69
CA VAL A 543 1.74 41.03 1.11
C VAL A 543 1.83 40.38 -0.28
N GLY A 544 1.62 41.17 -1.34
CA GLY A 544 1.75 40.75 -2.74
C GLY A 544 0.65 39.76 -3.20
N THR A 545 1.00 38.86 -4.13
CA THR A 545 0.09 37.86 -4.73
C THR A 545 -0.24 36.67 -3.81
N SER A 546 0.44 36.59 -2.68
CA SER A 546 0.40 35.49 -1.69
C SER A 546 -0.96 35.24 -1.08
N LYS A 547 -1.69 36.32 -0.78
CA LYS A 547 -3.04 36.25 -0.22
C LYS A 547 -3.96 35.57 -1.22
N VAL A 548 -3.93 36.02 -2.48
CA VAL A 548 -4.68 35.38 -3.56
C VAL A 548 -4.33 33.90 -3.67
N GLN A 549 -3.05 33.54 -3.67
CA GLN A 549 -2.62 32.14 -3.76
C GLN A 549 -3.19 31.25 -2.64
N ALA A 550 -3.20 31.75 -1.40
CA ALA A 550 -3.81 31.04 -0.27
C ALA A 550 -5.32 30.86 -0.46
N TYR A 551 -6.01 31.93 -0.88
CA TYR A 551 -7.44 31.89 -1.19
C TYR A 551 -7.74 30.91 -2.31
N THR A 552 -7.00 30.96 -3.42
CA THR A 552 -7.13 30.04 -4.55
C THR A 552 -6.90 28.60 -4.13
N THR A 553 -5.88 28.32 -3.31
CA THR A 553 -5.61 26.96 -2.84
C THR A 553 -6.77 26.39 -2.01
N ILE A 554 -7.32 27.18 -1.08
CA ILE A 554 -8.46 26.77 -0.27
C ILE A 554 -9.74 26.70 -1.13
N GLY A 555 -9.93 27.64 -2.06
CA GLY A 555 -11.04 27.64 -3.01
C GLY A 555 -11.06 26.38 -3.88
N ASN A 556 -9.89 25.97 -4.40
CA ASN A 556 -9.73 24.72 -5.13
C ASN A 556 -10.07 23.50 -4.28
N SER A 557 -9.61 23.47 -3.03
CA SER A 557 -9.95 22.37 -2.10
C SER A 557 -11.46 22.30 -1.82
N LEU A 558 -12.13 23.46 -1.71
CA LEU A 558 -13.58 23.52 -1.53
C LEU A 558 -14.32 23.02 -2.78
N ILE A 559 -13.87 23.39 -3.98
CA ILE A 559 -14.44 22.90 -5.25
C ILE A 559 -14.30 21.38 -5.35
N GLU A 560 -13.11 20.85 -5.09
CA GLU A 560 -12.85 19.40 -5.08
C GLU A 560 -13.78 18.65 -4.11
N ASN A 561 -14.14 19.27 -2.98
CA ASN A 561 -15.09 18.75 -2.00
C ASN A 561 -16.58 18.97 -2.37
N GLY A 562 -16.88 19.56 -3.53
CA GLY A 562 -18.24 19.86 -4.00
C GLY A 562 -18.86 21.11 -3.40
N GLU A 563 -18.06 21.97 -2.76
CA GLU A 563 -18.49 23.17 -2.03
C GLU A 563 -18.25 24.46 -2.83
N THR A 564 -18.51 24.43 -4.14
CA THR A 564 -18.25 25.51 -5.10
C THR A 564 -18.78 26.88 -4.64
N GLN A 565 -20.00 26.96 -4.10
CA GLN A 565 -20.55 28.24 -3.66
C GLN A 565 -19.75 28.83 -2.48
N ARG A 566 -19.24 27.98 -1.58
CA ARG A 566 -18.37 28.45 -0.49
C ARG A 566 -17.04 28.94 -1.03
N ALA A 567 -16.49 28.28 -2.05
CA ALA A 567 -15.26 28.72 -2.73
C ALA A 567 -15.46 30.12 -3.35
N VAL A 568 -16.54 30.32 -4.12
CA VAL A 568 -16.88 31.61 -4.74
C VAL A 568 -17.04 32.71 -3.67
N ASN A 569 -17.67 32.41 -2.54
CA ASN A 569 -17.86 33.37 -1.46
C ASN A 569 -16.54 33.85 -0.80
N LEU A 570 -15.42 33.13 -0.96
CA LEU A 570 -14.12 33.58 -0.45
C LEU A 570 -13.68 34.91 -1.09
N SER A 571 -14.09 35.17 -2.34
CA SER A 571 -13.78 36.39 -3.10
C SER A 571 -14.20 37.68 -2.37
N SER A 572 -15.18 37.63 -1.46
CA SER A 572 -15.67 38.82 -0.74
C SER A 572 -14.62 39.49 0.17
N HIS A 573 -13.51 38.81 0.45
CA HIS A 573 -12.39 39.32 1.26
C HIS A 573 -11.20 39.82 0.42
N LEU A 574 -11.36 39.83 -0.90
CA LEU A 574 -10.36 40.22 -1.88
C LEU A 574 -10.76 41.54 -2.56
N SER A 575 -9.77 42.37 -2.91
CA SER A 575 -9.99 43.54 -3.78
C SER A 575 -10.40 43.12 -5.19
N GLU A 576 -10.96 44.03 -5.99
CA GLU A 576 -11.37 43.73 -7.37
C GLU A 576 -10.23 43.12 -8.21
N GLU A 577 -9.02 43.68 -8.12
CA GLU A 577 -7.83 43.15 -8.78
C GLU A 577 -7.46 41.74 -8.28
N GLN A 578 -7.56 41.50 -6.97
CA GLN A 578 -7.31 40.19 -6.38
C GLN A 578 -8.37 39.15 -6.76
N GLN A 579 -9.62 39.58 -6.96
CA GLN A 579 -10.71 38.70 -7.39
C GLN A 579 -10.48 38.16 -8.79
N VAL A 580 -9.93 38.96 -9.72
CA VAL A 580 -9.56 38.50 -11.06
C VAL A 580 -8.62 37.31 -10.97
N LEU A 581 -7.50 37.46 -10.24
CA LEU A 581 -6.51 36.39 -10.05
C LEU A 581 -7.07 35.18 -9.29
N PHE A 582 -7.94 35.41 -8.30
CA PHE A 582 -8.58 34.33 -7.55
C PHE A 582 -9.50 33.49 -8.45
N TYR A 583 -10.39 34.14 -9.20
CA TYR A 583 -11.32 33.46 -10.09
C TYR A 583 -10.59 32.74 -11.22
N GLN A 584 -9.57 33.36 -11.83
CA GLN A 584 -8.67 32.68 -12.78
C GLN A 584 -8.14 31.37 -12.19
N GLY A 585 -7.64 31.40 -10.95
CA GLY A 585 -6.99 30.25 -10.33
C GLY A 585 -7.92 29.10 -9.94
N ILE A 586 -9.21 29.37 -9.70
CA ILE A 586 -10.19 28.33 -9.31
C ILE A 586 -11.00 27.76 -10.48
N SER A 587 -11.06 28.49 -11.58
CA SER A 587 -11.96 28.19 -12.70
C SER A 587 -11.61 26.92 -13.47
N PRO A 588 -10.32 26.57 -13.71
CA PRO A 588 -9.99 25.32 -14.38
C PRO A 588 -10.52 24.08 -13.64
N ILE A 589 -10.34 24.03 -12.31
CA ILE A 589 -10.82 22.90 -11.50
C ILE A 589 -12.34 22.89 -11.46
N TRP A 590 -12.97 24.06 -11.27
CA TRP A 590 -14.42 24.17 -11.29
C TRP A 590 -15.00 23.69 -12.63
N ALA A 591 -14.49 24.19 -13.76
CA ALA A 591 -14.99 23.82 -15.08
C ALA A 591 -14.85 22.32 -15.33
N MET A 592 -13.73 21.70 -14.97
CA MET A 592 -13.54 20.25 -15.15
C MET A 592 -14.47 19.41 -14.27
N GLN A 593 -14.82 19.89 -13.08
CA GLN A 593 -15.66 19.15 -12.14
C GLN A 593 -17.17 19.36 -12.36
N ASP A 594 -17.57 20.57 -12.76
CA ASP A 594 -18.95 20.96 -13.03
C ASP A 594 -19.03 21.99 -14.17
N THR A 595 -18.85 21.52 -15.41
CA THR A 595 -18.88 22.35 -16.62
C THR A 595 -20.19 23.15 -16.75
N ARG A 596 -21.32 22.53 -16.42
CA ARG A 596 -22.64 23.18 -16.55
C ARG A 596 -22.84 24.29 -15.52
N GLY A 597 -22.46 24.03 -14.27
CA GLY A 597 -22.50 25.05 -13.21
C GLY A 597 -21.53 26.20 -13.52
N PHE A 598 -20.35 25.88 -14.04
CA PHE A 598 -19.36 26.87 -14.46
C PHE A 598 -19.86 27.77 -15.61
N LEU A 599 -20.44 27.18 -16.67
CA LEU A 599 -21.03 27.94 -17.77
C LEU A 599 -22.13 28.90 -17.30
N LYS A 600 -22.95 28.47 -16.34
CA LYS A 600 -23.95 29.34 -15.72
C LYS A 600 -23.30 30.47 -14.90
N ALA A 601 -22.24 30.16 -14.16
CA ALA A 601 -21.52 31.15 -13.37
C ALA A 601 -20.83 32.23 -14.22
N LEU A 602 -20.41 31.90 -15.46
CA LEU A 602 -19.89 32.87 -16.42
C LEU A 602 -20.86 34.02 -16.70
N GLU A 603 -22.17 33.77 -16.70
CA GLU A 603 -23.20 34.81 -16.83
C GLU A 603 -23.24 35.75 -15.62
N GLU A 604 -22.97 35.21 -14.43
CA GLU A 604 -23.17 35.85 -13.13
C GLU A 604 -21.90 36.54 -12.57
N PHE A 605 -20.71 36.33 -13.18
CA PHE A 605 -19.49 37.00 -12.73
C PHE A 605 -19.60 38.54 -12.80
N PRO A 606 -18.98 39.26 -11.84
CA PRO A 606 -19.31 40.66 -11.59
C PRO A 606 -18.77 41.66 -12.62
N THR A 607 -17.71 41.31 -13.36
CA THR A 607 -17.12 42.18 -14.39
C THR A 607 -16.81 41.41 -15.67
N GLU A 608 -16.85 42.10 -16.81
CA GLU A 608 -16.44 41.54 -18.11
C GLU A 608 -14.95 41.14 -18.12
N GLU A 609 -14.12 41.82 -17.32
CA GLU A 609 -12.72 41.47 -17.12
C GLU A 609 -12.58 40.09 -16.46
N ILE A 610 -13.32 39.82 -15.38
CA ILE A 610 -13.32 38.50 -14.72
C ILE A 610 -13.84 37.43 -15.68
N LYS A 611 -14.93 37.70 -16.40
CA LYS A 611 -15.51 36.75 -17.38
C LYS A 611 -14.49 36.36 -18.44
N SER A 612 -13.87 37.34 -19.10
CA SER A 612 -12.85 37.09 -20.13
C SER A 612 -11.69 36.31 -19.56
N SER A 613 -11.22 36.73 -18.38
CA SER A 613 -10.04 36.16 -17.76
C SER A 613 -10.22 34.70 -17.30
N VAL A 614 -11.38 34.40 -16.73
CA VAL A 614 -11.76 33.05 -16.34
C VAL A 614 -11.94 32.16 -17.57
N ALA A 615 -12.61 32.65 -18.62
CA ALA A 615 -12.77 31.92 -19.87
C ALA A 615 -11.41 31.60 -20.53
N LEU A 616 -10.46 32.55 -20.53
CA LEU A 616 -9.09 32.34 -21.01
C LEU A 616 -8.35 31.25 -20.23
N SER A 617 -8.46 31.24 -18.89
CA SER A 617 -7.79 30.22 -18.07
C SER A 617 -8.26 28.80 -18.43
N VAL A 618 -9.56 28.64 -18.69
CA VAL A 618 -10.14 27.35 -19.10
C VAL A 618 -9.81 27.02 -20.56
N HIS A 619 -9.70 28.03 -21.44
CA HIS A 619 -9.23 27.88 -22.81
C HIS A 619 -7.83 27.24 -22.86
N PHE A 620 -6.87 27.78 -22.09
CA PHE A 620 -5.52 27.23 -22.04
C PHE A 620 -5.49 25.81 -21.48
N VAL A 621 -6.21 25.54 -20.39
CA VAL A 621 -6.30 24.18 -19.83
C VAL A 621 -6.90 23.20 -20.84
N ASN A 622 -7.97 23.58 -21.55
CA ASN A 622 -8.56 22.69 -22.57
C ASN A 622 -7.61 22.41 -23.73
N LYS A 623 -6.78 23.38 -24.15
CA LYS A 623 -5.76 23.16 -25.19
C LYS A 623 -4.74 22.09 -24.75
N LEU A 624 -4.49 21.95 -23.45
CA LEU A 624 -3.60 20.93 -22.87
C LEU A 624 -4.28 19.58 -22.68
N THR A 625 -5.54 19.58 -22.19
CA THR A 625 -6.19 18.37 -21.69
C THR A 625 -7.27 17.79 -22.61
N ASN A 626 -7.76 18.58 -23.58
CA ASN A 626 -8.87 18.25 -24.48
C ASN A 626 -10.08 17.66 -23.73
N THR A 627 -10.44 18.28 -22.61
CA THR A 627 -11.43 17.75 -21.64
C THR A 627 -12.87 18.09 -22.01
N PHE A 628 -13.13 19.23 -22.65
CA PHE A 628 -14.49 19.71 -22.93
C PHE A 628 -14.98 19.29 -24.33
N SER A 629 -16.29 19.06 -24.47
CA SER A 629 -16.89 18.88 -25.80
C SER A 629 -16.85 20.18 -26.61
N ALA A 630 -16.96 20.07 -27.94
CA ALA A 630 -16.93 21.25 -28.82
C ALA A 630 -18.05 22.27 -28.50
N GLU A 631 -19.22 21.81 -28.06
CA GLU A 631 -20.34 22.68 -27.70
C GLU A 631 -20.10 23.40 -26.36
N GLU A 632 -19.63 22.67 -25.35
CA GLU A 632 -19.27 23.26 -24.04
C GLU A 632 -18.14 24.27 -24.20
N PHE A 633 -17.14 23.94 -25.01
CA PHE A 633 -16.00 24.80 -25.26
C PHE A 633 -16.39 26.08 -25.99
N ALA A 634 -17.24 25.99 -27.02
CA ALA A 634 -17.78 27.16 -27.71
C ALA A 634 -18.55 28.09 -26.75
N GLY A 635 -19.28 27.51 -25.78
CA GLY A 635 -19.96 28.28 -24.73
C GLY A 635 -18.99 29.03 -23.81
N ILE A 636 -17.82 28.46 -23.51
CA ILE A 636 -16.77 29.13 -22.73
C ILE A 636 -16.14 30.27 -23.55
N GLU A 637 -15.83 30.02 -24.83
CA GLU A 637 -15.18 31.00 -25.70
C GLU A 637 -16.05 32.24 -26.01
N GLU A 638 -17.37 32.16 -25.84
CA GLU A 638 -18.27 33.31 -25.99
C GLU A 638 -17.90 34.46 -25.04
N TYR A 639 -17.43 34.13 -23.84
CA TYR A 639 -17.08 35.08 -22.78
C TYR A 639 -15.67 35.68 -22.89
N ILE A 640 -14.83 35.16 -23.80
CA ILE A 640 -13.53 35.77 -24.07
C ILE A 640 -13.74 37.09 -24.81
N SER A 641 -13.14 38.16 -24.29
CA SER A 641 -13.24 39.51 -24.84
C SER A 641 -12.74 39.56 -26.28
N LYS A 642 -13.23 40.52 -27.06
CA LYS A 642 -12.77 40.69 -28.43
C LYS A 642 -11.26 40.95 -28.51
N GLU A 643 -10.74 41.74 -27.59
CA GLU A 643 -9.30 42.03 -27.51
C GLU A 643 -8.49 40.75 -27.25
N ASP A 644 -8.93 39.91 -26.32
CA ASP A 644 -8.20 38.70 -25.98
C ASP A 644 -8.32 37.62 -27.07
N LYS A 645 -9.44 37.58 -27.81
CA LYS A 645 -9.54 36.76 -29.04
C LYS A 645 -8.52 37.20 -30.10
N GLU A 646 -8.31 38.51 -30.27
CA GLU A 646 -7.29 39.04 -31.17
C GLU A 646 -5.87 38.68 -30.70
N LYS A 647 -5.63 38.57 -29.38
CA LYS A 647 -4.36 38.07 -28.82
C LYS A 647 -4.20 36.56 -29.02
N LEU A 648 -5.24 35.75 -28.79
CA LEU A 648 -5.22 34.30 -29.02
C LEU A 648 -4.88 33.96 -30.48
N GLU A 649 -5.41 34.73 -31.44
CA GLU A 649 -5.11 34.55 -32.86
C GLU A 649 -3.61 34.77 -33.18
N GLN A 650 -2.91 35.61 -32.42
CA GLN A 650 -1.47 35.86 -32.59
C GLN A 650 -0.58 34.71 -32.08
N ILE A 651 -1.14 33.78 -31.33
CA ILE A 651 -0.45 32.63 -30.71
C ILE A 651 -1.05 31.28 -31.14
N LYS A 652 -1.99 31.26 -32.09
CA LYS A 652 -2.68 30.05 -32.54
C LYS A 652 -1.74 28.94 -33.04
N ASP A 653 -0.63 29.35 -33.64
CA ASP A 653 0.37 28.48 -34.25
C ASP A 653 1.47 28.07 -33.25
N ILE A 654 1.45 28.60 -32.02
CA ILE A 654 2.40 28.24 -30.97
C ILE A 654 1.95 26.94 -30.30
N ASP A 655 2.84 25.94 -30.32
CA ASP A 655 2.71 24.76 -29.49
C ASP A 655 3.19 25.10 -28.07
N ILE A 656 2.27 25.11 -27.12
CA ILE A 656 2.55 25.50 -25.72
C ILE A 656 3.49 24.46 -25.06
N PHE A 657 3.54 23.22 -25.54
CA PHE A 657 4.40 22.18 -24.97
C PHE A 657 5.87 22.28 -25.40
N ASP A 658 6.14 22.92 -26.55
CA ASP A 658 7.49 23.02 -27.14
C ASP A 658 7.82 24.47 -27.53
N ALA A 659 7.22 25.44 -26.84
CA ALA A 659 7.43 26.86 -27.09
C ALA A 659 8.90 27.24 -26.81
N SER A 660 9.54 27.86 -27.80
CA SER A 660 10.87 28.46 -27.68
C SER A 660 10.89 29.60 -26.66
N GLU A 661 12.08 30.01 -26.18
CA GLU A 661 12.20 31.13 -25.22
C GLU A 661 11.53 32.42 -25.74
N GLU A 662 11.61 32.69 -27.05
CA GLU A 662 10.97 33.86 -27.67
C GLU A 662 9.43 33.73 -27.71
N GLU A 663 8.92 32.52 -27.96
CA GLU A 663 7.47 32.25 -27.92
C GLU A 663 6.92 32.31 -26.49
N GLN A 664 7.68 31.85 -25.49
CA GLN A 664 7.34 32.00 -24.08
C GLN A 664 7.31 33.46 -23.66
N GLU A 665 8.29 34.26 -24.09
CA GLU A 665 8.31 35.71 -23.80
C GLU A 665 7.12 36.42 -24.46
N LYS A 666 6.77 36.05 -25.69
CA LYS A 666 5.57 36.55 -26.38
C LYS A 666 4.27 36.15 -25.69
N LEU A 667 4.17 34.90 -25.19
CA LEU A 667 3.02 34.43 -24.43
C LEU A 667 2.87 35.23 -23.13
N GLU A 668 3.97 35.46 -22.41
CA GLU A 668 3.97 36.26 -21.18
C GLU A 668 3.66 37.75 -21.43
N GLU A 669 4.10 38.30 -22.57
CA GLU A 669 3.76 39.67 -22.98
C GLU A 669 2.26 39.83 -23.25
N LEU A 670 1.64 38.86 -23.93
CA LEU A 670 0.23 38.91 -24.31
C LEU A 670 -0.72 38.51 -23.18
N PHE A 671 -0.33 37.54 -22.35
CA PHE A 671 -1.14 36.92 -21.31
C PHE A 671 -0.37 36.77 -19.98
N PRO A 672 0.07 37.87 -19.35
CA PRO A 672 0.95 37.81 -18.18
C PRO A 672 0.35 36.99 -17.04
N GLY A 673 1.08 35.95 -16.61
CA GLY A 673 0.67 35.04 -15.54
C GLY A 673 -0.55 34.14 -15.83
N GLN A 674 -1.01 34.04 -17.07
CA GLN A 674 -2.23 33.27 -17.45
C GLN A 674 -1.99 32.02 -18.31
N TRP A 675 -0.88 31.92 -19.06
CA TRP A 675 -0.66 30.86 -20.07
C TRP A 675 0.03 29.60 -19.54
#